data_AF-A0A8C2DYS7-F1
#
_entry.id   AF-A0A8C2DYS7-F1
#
_cell.length_a   1.000
_cell.length_b   1.000
_cell.length_c   1.000
_cell.angle_alpha   90.00
_cell.angle_beta   90.00
_cell.angle_gamma   90.00
#
_symmetry.space_group_name_H-M   'P 1'
#
loop_
_entity.id
_entity.type
_entity.pdbx_description
1 polymer ?
#
loop_
_entity_poly.entity_id
_entity_poly.type
_entity_poly.pdbx_seq_one_letter_code
_entity_poly.pdbx_strand_id
1 'polypeptide(L)'
;MLELFFSVCRDRRQKDKERDRDKDRERSRKDRERDRDRRDKDRSKKSRSESLMEQQTEERRRQLDEERKKRRIFQDIGRKMLEDPQERERRERRERMERENNGNDEDDGRQKIREEKDKGKELQAIKERYLGGMKKRRRTRHLNDRKFVFEWDALFCIFYCIAFDLDCLRSLFLEKHQVQLYGRGFIAGIDLKQQKRDQSRFYGDLMEKRRTLEEKEQEELRLKKVRKKEAKQRWDDRHWSQKKMEEMTDRDWRIFREDYSITTKGGKIPNPIRNWKEYSLPPHILEVIEKCGYKDPTPIQRQAIPIGLQNRDIIGVAETGSGKTAAFLIPLLVWITTLPKIDRIEDSDQGPYAVILAPTRELAQQIEEETIKFGKPLGIRTVAVIGGISREDQGFKLRMGCEIVIATPGRLIDVLENRYLVLSRCTYVVLDEADRMIDMGFEPDVQKILEYIPVTNLKPDTDDAEDPEKMMQNFESGKHKYRQTVMFTATMPAAVERLARSYLRRPAVVYIGSAGKPHERVEQKVILLMKKLLDVLASGFEPPIIIFVNQKKGCDVLAKSLEKIGYNACTLHGGKGQEQREFALSNLKAGAKDILVATDVAGRGIDIQDVSMVLNYDMAKNIEDYIHRIGRTGRAGKSGMAMTFLTKEDSSVFYDLKQAILESPVSTCPPELANHPDAQHKPGTILTKKRREETIFA
;
A
#
# COMPACT_ATOMS: atom_id res chain seq x y z
N MET A 1 -64.19 -54.37 55.69
CA MET A 1 -63.00 -53.51 55.92
C MET A 1 -61.73 -54.38 56.02
N LEU A 2 -61.43 -55.18 54.99
CA LEU A 2 -60.23 -56.02 54.87
C LEU A 2 -59.85 -56.24 53.38
N GLU A 3 -60.79 -56.04 52.45
CA GLU A 3 -60.51 -56.08 51.00
C GLU A 3 -59.93 -54.77 50.41
N LEU A 4 -60.19 -53.61 51.02
CA LEU A 4 -59.63 -52.34 50.52
C LEU A 4 -58.13 -52.18 50.86
N PHE A 5 -57.62 -52.90 51.86
CA PHE A 5 -56.21 -52.83 52.27
C PHE A 5 -55.30 -53.75 51.43
N PHE A 6 -55.83 -54.87 50.93
CA PHE A 6 -55.08 -55.78 50.05
C PHE A 6 -54.95 -55.26 48.61
N SER A 7 -55.90 -54.46 48.12
CA SER A 7 -55.84 -53.87 46.78
C SER A 7 -54.77 -52.77 46.68
N VAL A 8 -54.66 -51.89 47.69
CA VAL A 8 -53.67 -50.78 47.71
C VAL A 8 -52.23 -51.28 47.91
N CYS A 9 -52.02 -52.37 48.66
CA CYS A 9 -50.69 -52.96 48.85
C CYS A 9 -50.20 -53.76 47.63
N ARG A 10 -51.10 -54.36 46.84
CA ARG A 10 -50.76 -55.11 45.62
C ARG A 10 -50.37 -54.17 44.48
N ASP A 11 -51.04 -53.02 44.36
CA ASP A 11 -50.81 -52.03 43.32
C ASP A 11 -49.51 -51.21 43.53
N ARG A 12 -49.10 -50.97 44.79
CA ARG A 12 -47.78 -50.38 45.10
C ARG A 12 -46.61 -51.32 44.80
N ARG A 13 -46.72 -52.62 45.14
CA ARG A 13 -45.67 -53.61 44.83
C ARG A 13 -45.51 -53.89 43.34
N GLN A 14 -46.55 -53.71 42.52
CA GLN A 14 -46.45 -53.83 41.06
C GLN A 14 -45.78 -52.60 40.43
N LYS A 15 -46.12 -51.39 40.87
CA LYS A 15 -45.53 -50.13 40.35
C LYS A 15 -44.05 -49.95 40.72
N ASP A 16 -43.61 -50.43 41.88
CA ASP A 16 -42.20 -50.38 42.26
C ASP A 16 -41.35 -51.41 41.48
N LYS A 17 -41.90 -52.61 41.22
CA LYS A 17 -41.24 -53.65 40.40
C LYS A 17 -41.13 -53.29 38.91
N GLU A 18 -42.00 -52.44 38.39
CA GLU A 18 -41.89 -51.90 37.02
C GLU A 18 -40.84 -50.79 36.91
N ARG A 19 -40.78 -49.87 37.90
CA ARG A 19 -39.76 -48.80 37.92
C ARG A 19 -38.33 -49.32 38.03
N ASP A 20 -38.11 -50.37 38.82
CA ASP A 20 -36.76 -50.94 38.96
C ASP A 20 -36.31 -51.68 37.69
N ARG A 21 -37.23 -52.36 36.98
CA ARG A 21 -36.92 -52.99 35.69
C ARG A 21 -36.62 -51.98 34.58
N ASP A 22 -37.30 -50.84 34.56
CA ASP A 22 -37.02 -49.80 33.57
C ASP A 22 -35.70 -49.07 33.86
N LYS A 23 -35.34 -48.85 35.13
CA LYS A 23 -34.03 -48.29 35.50
C LYS A 23 -32.87 -49.22 35.13
N ASP A 24 -33.04 -50.54 35.32
CA ASP A 24 -32.01 -51.52 34.94
C ASP A 24 -31.84 -51.64 33.41
N ARG A 25 -32.94 -51.53 32.66
CA ARG A 25 -32.90 -51.48 31.18
C ARG A 25 -32.22 -50.21 30.67
N GLU A 26 -32.43 -49.07 31.33
CA GLU A 26 -31.80 -47.81 30.95
C GLU A 26 -30.30 -47.78 31.30
N ARG A 27 -29.88 -48.35 32.44
CA ARG A 27 -28.45 -48.55 32.77
C ARG A 27 -27.75 -49.46 31.77
N SER A 28 -28.35 -50.61 31.45
CA SER A 28 -27.76 -51.56 30.50
C SER A 28 -27.63 -50.98 29.08
N ARG A 29 -28.53 -50.08 28.66
CA ARG A 29 -28.39 -49.31 27.40
C ARG A 29 -27.24 -48.31 27.47
N LYS A 30 -27.14 -47.51 28.54
CA LYS A 30 -26.07 -46.51 28.70
C LYS A 30 -24.68 -47.15 28.79
N ASP A 31 -24.55 -48.31 29.42
CA ASP A 31 -23.27 -49.02 29.49
C ASP A 31 -22.86 -49.60 28.13
N ARG A 32 -23.81 -50.12 27.35
CA ARG A 32 -23.55 -50.58 25.96
C ARG A 32 -23.16 -49.45 25.01
N GLU A 33 -23.71 -48.25 25.18
CA GLU A 33 -23.32 -47.05 24.43
C GLU A 33 -21.91 -46.60 24.80
N ARG A 34 -21.58 -46.54 26.10
CA ARG A 34 -20.23 -46.17 26.57
C ARG A 34 -19.15 -47.13 26.11
N ASP A 35 -19.45 -48.43 26.04
CA ASP A 35 -18.50 -49.43 25.54
C ASP A 35 -18.31 -49.36 24.02
N ARG A 36 -19.34 -48.98 23.25
CA ARG A 36 -19.21 -48.70 21.82
C ARG A 36 -18.34 -47.47 21.57
N ASP A 37 -18.60 -46.37 22.30
CA ASP A 37 -17.83 -45.13 22.18
C ASP A 37 -16.35 -45.29 22.58
N ARG A 38 -16.06 -46.16 23.56
CA ARG A 38 -14.68 -46.50 23.93
C ARG A 38 -13.96 -47.27 22.82
N ARG A 39 -14.61 -48.28 22.23
CA ARG A 39 -14.02 -49.07 21.14
C ARG A 39 -13.78 -48.25 19.87
N ASP A 40 -14.68 -47.31 19.55
CA ASP A 40 -14.51 -46.42 18.39
C ASP A 40 -13.42 -45.37 18.60
N LYS A 41 -13.25 -44.85 19.83
CA LYS A 41 -12.12 -43.97 20.19
C LYS A 41 -10.77 -44.68 20.11
N ASP A 42 -10.69 -45.94 20.55
CA ASP A 42 -9.43 -46.70 20.49
C ASP A 42 -9.06 -47.10 19.05
N ARG A 43 -10.04 -47.44 18.20
CA ARG A 43 -9.80 -47.67 16.76
C ARG A 43 -9.34 -46.40 16.04
N SER A 44 -9.94 -45.25 16.35
CA SER A 44 -9.54 -43.95 15.79
C SER A 44 -8.12 -43.55 16.19
N LYS A 45 -7.73 -43.74 17.46
CA LYS A 45 -6.36 -43.45 17.92
C LYS A 45 -5.31 -44.34 17.28
N LYS A 46 -5.59 -45.63 17.13
CA LYS A 46 -4.64 -46.58 16.52
C LYS A 46 -4.42 -46.29 15.03
N SER A 47 -5.50 -46.03 14.29
CA SER A 47 -5.45 -45.60 12.89
C SER A 47 -4.70 -44.27 12.70
N ARG A 48 -4.91 -43.28 13.59
CA ARG A 48 -4.17 -42.00 13.54
C ARG A 48 -2.68 -42.18 13.80
N SER A 49 -2.31 -43.00 14.77
CA SER A 49 -0.90 -43.27 15.11
C SER A 49 -0.16 -43.98 13.97
N GLU A 50 -0.81 -44.94 13.31
CA GLU A 50 -0.24 -45.64 12.15
C GLU A 50 -0.05 -44.67 10.97
N SER A 51 -1.06 -43.84 10.67
CA SER A 51 -0.96 -42.84 9.59
C SER A 51 0.13 -41.78 9.82
N LEU A 52 0.36 -41.38 11.08
CA LEU A 52 1.40 -40.42 11.45
C LEU A 52 2.81 -41.00 11.28
N MET A 53 3.00 -42.28 11.64
CA MET A 53 4.28 -42.96 11.44
C MET A 53 4.58 -43.18 9.95
N GLU A 54 3.55 -43.49 9.15
CA GLU A 54 3.66 -43.61 7.69
C GLU A 54 4.03 -42.27 7.03
N GLN A 55 3.37 -41.18 7.44
CA GLN A 55 3.69 -39.84 6.96
C GLN A 55 5.12 -39.41 7.34
N GLN A 56 5.55 -39.66 8.58
CA GLN A 56 6.92 -39.33 9.00
C GLN A 56 7.99 -40.15 8.26
N THR A 57 7.73 -41.43 7.99
CA THR A 57 8.66 -42.27 7.21
C THR A 57 8.73 -41.85 5.75
N GLU A 58 7.60 -41.45 5.17
CA GLU A 58 7.54 -40.97 3.79
C GLU A 58 8.20 -39.59 3.62
N GLU A 59 8.01 -38.70 4.60
CA GLU A 59 8.64 -37.38 4.64
C GLU A 59 10.17 -37.47 4.81
N ARG A 60 10.65 -38.39 5.66
CA ARG A 60 12.09 -38.67 5.83
C ARG A 60 12.70 -39.27 4.56
N ARG A 61 11.95 -40.10 3.83
CA ARG A 61 12.35 -40.61 2.50
C ARG A 61 12.48 -39.48 1.48
N ARG A 62 11.52 -38.56 1.45
CA ARG A 62 11.56 -37.38 0.57
C ARG A 62 12.75 -36.48 0.87
N GLN A 63 13.05 -36.23 2.14
CA GLN A 63 14.22 -35.44 2.53
C GLN A 63 15.54 -36.09 2.10
N LEU A 64 15.68 -37.41 2.27
CA LEU A 64 16.85 -38.15 1.79
C LEU A 64 17.00 -38.13 0.27
N ASP A 65 15.89 -38.20 -0.47
CA ASP A 65 15.90 -38.09 -1.94
C ASP A 65 16.20 -36.66 -2.42
N GLU A 66 15.74 -35.64 -1.70
CA GLU A 66 16.09 -34.24 -1.96
C GLU A 66 17.57 -33.97 -1.70
N GLU A 67 18.12 -34.46 -0.59
CA GLU A 67 19.56 -34.34 -0.33
C GLU A 67 20.38 -35.06 -1.39
N ARG A 68 19.97 -36.26 -1.81
CA ARG A 68 20.61 -36.98 -2.93
C ARG A 68 20.53 -36.18 -4.22
N LYS A 69 19.39 -35.54 -4.53
CA LYS A 69 19.26 -34.65 -5.70
C LYS A 69 20.17 -33.43 -5.60
N LYS A 70 20.22 -32.76 -4.45
CA LYS A 70 21.12 -31.62 -4.21
C LYS A 70 22.59 -32.00 -4.39
N ARG A 71 22.99 -33.19 -3.89
CA ARG A 71 24.35 -33.71 -4.07
C ARG A 71 24.69 -34.02 -5.53
N ARG A 72 23.75 -34.59 -6.30
CA ARG A 72 23.91 -34.81 -7.74
C ARG A 72 24.02 -33.49 -8.51
N ILE A 73 23.15 -32.52 -8.22
CA ILE A 73 23.18 -31.20 -8.85
C ILE A 73 24.51 -30.49 -8.56
N PHE A 74 25.02 -30.56 -7.32
CA PHE A 74 26.30 -29.98 -6.95
C PHE A 74 27.48 -30.65 -7.69
N GLN A 75 27.48 -31.98 -7.83
CA GLN A 75 28.48 -32.71 -8.62
C GLN A 75 28.41 -32.40 -10.12
N ASP A 76 27.20 -32.23 -10.68
CA ASP A 76 27.00 -31.85 -12.07
C ASP A 76 27.43 -30.41 -12.34
N ILE A 77 27.19 -29.48 -11.41
CA ILE A 77 27.66 -28.09 -11.53
C ILE A 77 29.19 -28.04 -11.47
N GLY A 78 29.81 -28.81 -10.57
CA GLY A 78 31.27 -28.93 -10.50
C GLY A 78 31.87 -29.50 -11.79
N ARG A 79 31.23 -30.51 -12.39
CA ARG A 79 31.63 -31.08 -13.68
C ARG A 79 31.47 -30.08 -14.84
N LYS A 80 30.39 -29.29 -14.84
CA LYS A 80 30.11 -28.24 -15.84
C LYS A 80 31.08 -27.05 -15.78
N MET A 81 31.68 -26.75 -14.63
CA MET A 81 32.64 -25.65 -14.49
C MET A 81 34.04 -25.99 -14.99
N LEU A 82 34.37 -27.29 -15.12
CA LEU A 82 35.65 -27.79 -15.62
C LEU A 82 35.59 -28.24 -17.10
N GLU A 83 34.45 -28.03 -17.78
CA GLU A 83 34.17 -28.45 -19.15
C GLU A 83 34.75 -27.45 -20.19
N ASP A 84 35.41 -27.97 -21.24
CA ASP A 84 36.04 -27.20 -22.32
C ASP A 84 34.97 -26.46 -23.17
N PRO A 85 35.18 -25.20 -23.63
CA PRO A 85 34.12 -24.39 -24.27
C PRO A 85 33.47 -25.01 -25.51
N GLN A 86 34.22 -25.80 -26.29
CA GLN A 86 33.67 -26.50 -27.47
C GLN A 86 32.75 -27.66 -27.09
N GLU A 87 32.96 -28.29 -25.95
CA GLU A 87 32.15 -29.41 -25.46
C GLU A 87 30.86 -28.92 -24.80
N ARG A 88 30.94 -27.76 -24.13
CA ARG A 88 29.78 -27.02 -23.62
C ARG A 88 28.80 -26.63 -24.74
N GLU A 89 29.28 -26.12 -25.87
CA GLU A 89 28.42 -25.72 -26.99
C GLU A 89 27.71 -26.91 -27.64
N ARG A 90 28.39 -28.06 -27.79
CA ARG A 90 27.79 -29.31 -28.29
C ARG A 90 26.71 -29.84 -27.35
N ARG A 91 26.95 -29.76 -26.04
CA ARG A 91 25.99 -30.16 -25.00
C ARG A 91 24.77 -29.25 -24.96
N GLU A 92 24.96 -27.94 -24.96
CA GLU A 92 23.85 -26.98 -24.98
C GLU A 92 22.97 -27.17 -26.23
N ARG A 93 23.56 -27.54 -27.37
CA ARG A 93 22.83 -27.90 -28.59
C ARG A 93 22.02 -29.20 -28.46
N ARG A 94 22.53 -30.21 -27.74
CA ARG A 94 21.79 -31.43 -27.39
C ARG A 94 20.67 -31.16 -26.39
N GLU A 95 20.94 -30.43 -25.32
CA GLU A 95 19.93 -30.08 -24.30
C GLU A 95 18.83 -29.19 -24.90
N ARG A 96 19.13 -28.37 -25.91
CA ARG A 96 18.12 -27.60 -26.66
C ARG A 96 17.22 -28.50 -27.50
N MET A 97 17.79 -29.47 -28.23
CA MET A 97 17.01 -30.47 -28.97
C MET A 97 16.18 -31.37 -28.03
N GLU A 98 16.70 -31.74 -26.87
CA GLU A 98 15.95 -32.52 -25.87
C GLU A 98 14.82 -31.71 -25.22
N ARG A 99 15.00 -30.40 -25.00
CA ARG A 99 13.91 -29.52 -24.52
C ARG A 99 12.83 -29.29 -25.58
N GLU A 100 13.22 -29.20 -26.85
CA GLU A 100 12.27 -29.12 -27.98
C GLU A 100 11.47 -30.43 -28.14
N ASN A 101 12.09 -31.60 -27.93
CA ASN A 101 11.39 -32.89 -27.93
C ASN A 101 10.51 -33.10 -26.69
N ASN A 102 11.02 -32.82 -25.48
CA ASN A 102 10.25 -33.01 -24.23
C ASN A 102 9.09 -32.01 -24.08
N GLY A 103 9.20 -30.81 -24.67
CA GLY A 103 8.09 -29.85 -24.72
C GLY A 103 6.91 -30.36 -25.55
N ASN A 104 7.17 -31.17 -26.58
CA ASN A 104 6.12 -31.82 -27.37
C ASN A 104 5.48 -33.00 -26.61
N ASP A 105 6.26 -33.78 -25.84
CA ASP A 105 5.74 -34.94 -25.09
C ASP A 105 4.83 -34.55 -23.90
N GLU A 106 5.10 -33.43 -23.21
CA GLU A 106 4.24 -32.91 -22.14
C GLU A 106 2.92 -32.29 -22.66
N ASP A 107 2.97 -31.64 -23.84
CA ASP A 107 1.79 -31.07 -24.49
C ASP A 107 0.91 -32.19 -25.09
N ASP A 108 1.52 -33.21 -25.70
CA ASP A 108 0.84 -34.43 -26.16
C ASP A 108 0.16 -35.20 -25.02
N GLY A 109 0.79 -35.25 -23.84
CA GLY A 109 0.20 -35.85 -22.64
C GLY A 109 -1.04 -35.11 -22.14
N ARG A 110 -0.99 -33.77 -22.12
CA ARG A 110 -2.14 -32.92 -21.76
C ARG A 110 -3.26 -32.99 -22.81
N GLN A 111 -2.89 -33.10 -24.07
CA GLN A 111 -3.82 -33.22 -25.19
C GLN A 111 -4.56 -34.55 -25.14
N LYS A 112 -3.87 -35.67 -24.88
CA LYS A 112 -4.50 -36.98 -24.67
C LYS A 112 -5.48 -37.00 -23.49
N ILE A 113 -5.12 -36.40 -22.35
CA ILE A 113 -6.02 -36.31 -21.18
C ILE A 113 -7.27 -35.46 -21.48
N ARG A 114 -7.12 -34.36 -22.24
CA ARG A 114 -8.24 -33.55 -22.71
C ARG A 114 -9.13 -34.34 -23.67
N GLU A 115 -8.55 -35.05 -24.61
CA GLU A 115 -9.26 -35.91 -25.56
C GLU A 115 -10.05 -37.03 -24.88
N GLU A 116 -9.49 -37.69 -23.86
CA GLU A 116 -10.20 -38.71 -23.09
C GLU A 116 -11.38 -38.14 -22.29
N LYS A 117 -11.19 -36.97 -21.66
CA LYS A 117 -12.26 -36.25 -20.96
C LYS A 117 -13.37 -35.81 -21.91
N ASP A 118 -13.01 -35.46 -23.14
CA ASP A 118 -13.94 -34.99 -24.17
C ASP A 118 -14.74 -36.14 -24.76
N LYS A 119 -14.08 -37.27 -25.05
CA LYS A 119 -14.73 -38.53 -25.43
C LYS A 119 -15.68 -39.03 -24.33
N GLY A 120 -15.30 -38.90 -23.07
CA GLY A 120 -16.15 -39.24 -21.93
C GLY A 120 -17.44 -38.40 -21.87
N LYS A 121 -17.33 -37.09 -22.12
CA LYS A 121 -18.47 -36.17 -22.19
C LYS A 121 -19.33 -36.39 -23.43
N GLU A 122 -18.73 -36.72 -24.57
CA GLU A 122 -19.42 -37.05 -25.82
C GLU A 122 -20.29 -38.30 -25.63
N LEU A 123 -19.75 -39.38 -25.06
CA LEU A 123 -20.54 -40.56 -24.72
C LEU A 123 -21.67 -40.24 -23.73
N GLN A 124 -21.43 -39.33 -22.78
CA GLN A 124 -22.44 -38.91 -21.82
C GLN A 124 -23.59 -38.14 -22.51
N ALA A 125 -23.28 -37.25 -23.45
CA ALA A 125 -24.27 -36.52 -24.24
C ALA A 125 -25.10 -37.45 -25.14
N ILE A 126 -24.46 -38.42 -25.80
CA ILE A 126 -25.15 -39.45 -26.60
C ILE A 126 -26.10 -40.26 -25.71
N LYS A 127 -25.62 -40.72 -24.55
CA LYS A 127 -26.45 -41.46 -23.58
C LYS A 127 -27.64 -40.62 -23.11
N GLU A 128 -27.44 -39.34 -22.79
CA GLU A 128 -28.51 -38.46 -22.29
C GLU A 128 -29.59 -38.17 -23.35
N ARG A 129 -29.19 -38.08 -24.62
CA ARG A 129 -30.10 -37.87 -25.77
C ARG A 129 -31.01 -39.06 -26.05
N TYR A 130 -30.49 -40.29 -25.99
CA TYR A 130 -31.23 -41.50 -26.40
C TYR A 130 -31.82 -42.30 -25.24
N LEU A 131 -31.18 -42.28 -24.06
CA LEU A 131 -31.66 -43.01 -22.88
C LEU A 131 -32.53 -42.15 -21.94
N GLY A 132 -32.72 -40.87 -22.27
CA GLY A 132 -33.57 -39.94 -21.52
C GLY A 132 -32.95 -39.52 -20.18
N GLY A 133 -32.16 -38.46 -20.19
CA GLY A 133 -31.70 -37.81 -18.97
C GLY A 133 -32.83 -37.15 -18.17
N MET A 134 -32.78 -37.24 -16.84
CA MET A 134 -33.58 -36.38 -15.97
C MET A 134 -33.18 -34.92 -16.19
N LYS A 135 -33.91 -34.21 -17.07
CA LYS A 135 -33.77 -32.75 -17.21
C LYS A 135 -34.09 -32.12 -15.86
N LYS A 136 -33.07 -31.64 -15.15
CA LYS A 136 -33.28 -30.71 -14.02
C LYS A 136 -34.01 -29.49 -14.59
N ARG A 137 -35.32 -29.40 -14.33
CA ARG A 137 -36.12 -28.23 -14.71
C ARG A 137 -35.41 -26.98 -14.18
N ARG A 138 -35.26 -25.97 -15.04
CA ARG A 138 -34.84 -24.61 -14.65
C ARG A 138 -35.67 -24.22 -13.43
N ARG A 139 -35.02 -23.84 -12.33
CA ARG A 139 -35.71 -23.08 -11.29
C ARG A 139 -36.10 -21.76 -11.93
N THR A 140 -37.37 -21.60 -12.30
CA THR A 140 -37.93 -20.30 -12.64
C THR A 140 -37.72 -19.43 -11.41
N ARG A 141 -36.91 -18.36 -11.53
CA ARG A 141 -36.69 -17.43 -10.43
C ARG A 141 -38.05 -16.84 -10.06
N HIS A 142 -38.47 -17.03 -8.82
CA HIS A 142 -39.64 -16.34 -8.32
C HIS A 142 -39.32 -14.85 -8.20
N LEU A 143 -40.29 -14.00 -8.49
CA LEU A 143 -40.17 -12.53 -8.43
C LEU A 143 -39.70 -12.01 -7.05
N ASN A 144 -39.72 -12.86 -6.01
CA ASN A 144 -39.33 -12.57 -4.63
C ASN A 144 -37.87 -12.90 -4.26
N ASP A 145 -36.99 -13.30 -5.19
CA ASP A 145 -35.55 -13.39 -4.91
C ASP A 145 -34.95 -11.97 -4.78
N ARG A 146 -34.85 -11.45 -3.54
CA ARG A 146 -34.46 -10.07 -3.21
C ARG A 146 -32.96 -9.75 -3.38
N LYS A 147 -32.18 -10.56 -4.10
CA LYS A 147 -30.74 -10.35 -4.29
C LYS A 147 -30.47 -9.87 -5.72
N PHE A 148 -30.08 -8.61 -5.86
CA PHE A 148 -29.55 -8.09 -7.12
C PHE A 148 -28.17 -8.71 -7.38
N VAL A 149 -28.09 -9.61 -8.35
CA VAL A 149 -26.84 -10.22 -8.82
C VAL A 149 -26.46 -9.50 -10.10
N PHE A 150 -25.44 -8.63 -10.01
CA PHE A 150 -24.96 -7.81 -11.12
C PHE A 150 -24.04 -8.58 -12.07
N GLU A 151 -23.50 -9.71 -11.63
CA GLU A 151 -22.68 -10.59 -12.45
C GLU A 151 -23.51 -11.74 -13.01
N TRP A 152 -23.22 -12.11 -14.26
CA TRP A 152 -23.76 -13.32 -14.84
C TRP A 152 -23.08 -14.54 -14.21
N ASP A 153 -23.87 -15.50 -13.74
CA ASP A 153 -23.35 -16.76 -13.23
C ASP A 153 -22.56 -17.47 -14.34
N ALA A 154 -21.34 -17.91 -14.04
CA ALA A 154 -20.50 -18.65 -15.00
C ALA A 154 -21.16 -19.95 -15.47
N LEU A 155 -22.03 -20.56 -14.63
CA LEU A 155 -22.86 -21.70 -15.02
C LEU A 155 -23.90 -21.33 -16.08
N PHE A 156 -24.30 -20.06 -16.15
CA PHE A 156 -25.17 -19.52 -17.19
C PHE A 156 -24.44 -19.42 -18.53
N CYS A 157 -23.16 -19.03 -18.55
CA CYS A 157 -22.32 -19.00 -19.77
C CYS A 157 -22.08 -20.39 -20.36
N ILE A 158 -21.86 -21.41 -19.53
CA ILE A 158 -21.70 -22.79 -20.01
C ILE A 158 -22.99 -23.27 -20.72
N PHE A 159 -24.17 -22.85 -20.24
CA PHE A 159 -25.44 -23.22 -20.86
C PHE A 159 -25.87 -22.32 -22.04
N TYR A 160 -25.36 -21.08 -22.16
CA TYR A 160 -25.72 -20.16 -23.25
C TYR A 160 -24.71 -20.15 -24.41
N CYS A 161 -23.42 -20.41 -24.16
CA CYS A 161 -22.42 -20.55 -25.21
C CYS A 161 -22.42 -21.94 -25.86
N ILE A 162 -23.10 -22.91 -25.25
CA ILE A 162 -23.50 -24.13 -25.94
C ILE A 162 -24.77 -23.80 -26.72
N ALA A 163 -24.56 -23.44 -27.98
CA ALA A 163 -25.44 -23.90 -29.04
C ALA A 163 -25.67 -25.40 -28.80
N PHE A 164 -26.78 -25.72 -28.17
CA PHE A 164 -27.16 -27.07 -27.78
C PHE A 164 -27.65 -27.78 -29.04
N ASP A 165 -26.71 -28.15 -29.91
CA ASP A 165 -26.86 -29.26 -30.84
C ASP A 165 -25.49 -29.64 -31.43
N LEU A 166 -25.07 -30.88 -31.13
CA LEU A 166 -23.94 -31.65 -31.69
C LEU A 166 -22.59 -31.59 -30.95
N ASP A 167 -22.56 -32.13 -29.73
CA ASP A 167 -21.36 -32.46 -28.94
C ASP A 167 -20.50 -33.64 -29.49
N CYS A 168 -20.66 -34.03 -30.76
CA CYS A 168 -19.76 -34.98 -31.46
C CYS A 168 -18.59 -34.28 -32.19
N LEU A 169 -18.59 -32.95 -32.30
CA LEU A 169 -17.66 -32.20 -33.18
C LEU A 169 -16.79 -31.17 -32.44
N ARG A 170 -16.57 -31.37 -31.14
CA ARG A 170 -15.99 -30.35 -30.24
C ARG A 170 -14.59 -29.84 -30.65
N SER A 171 -13.77 -30.63 -31.35
CA SER A 171 -12.49 -30.16 -31.94
C SER A 171 -12.70 -29.02 -32.97
N LEU A 172 -13.78 -29.09 -33.77
CA LEU A 172 -14.14 -28.06 -34.75
C LEU A 172 -14.78 -26.81 -34.13
N PHE A 173 -15.35 -26.93 -32.92
CA PHE A 173 -16.11 -25.86 -32.26
C PHE A 173 -15.35 -25.15 -31.14
N LEU A 174 -14.28 -25.74 -30.58
CA LEU A 174 -13.38 -25.07 -29.63
C LEU A 174 -12.38 -24.17 -30.36
N GLU A 175 -11.70 -24.72 -31.36
CA GLU A 175 -10.79 -23.99 -32.25
C GLU A 175 -11.52 -23.60 -33.53
N LYS A 176 -12.63 -22.84 -33.38
CA LYS A 176 -13.33 -22.30 -34.54
C LYS A 176 -12.34 -21.50 -35.36
N HIS A 177 -12.19 -21.89 -36.63
CA HIS A 177 -11.38 -21.13 -37.57
C HIS A 177 -11.91 -19.69 -37.60
N GLN A 178 -11.14 -18.77 -37.02
CA GLN A 178 -11.54 -17.37 -37.00
C GLN A 178 -11.59 -16.86 -38.43
N VAL A 179 -12.65 -16.10 -38.75
CA VAL A 179 -12.88 -15.63 -40.11
C VAL A 179 -11.74 -14.72 -40.55
N GLN A 180 -10.92 -15.22 -41.47
CA GLN A 180 -9.85 -14.46 -42.09
C GLN A 180 -10.41 -13.65 -43.27
N LEU A 181 -11.15 -12.57 -42.98
CA LEU A 181 -11.86 -11.69 -43.94
C LEU A 181 -10.99 -11.21 -45.13
N TYR A 182 -10.71 -12.11 -46.07
CA TYR A 182 -9.76 -11.98 -47.18
C TYR A 182 -8.37 -11.43 -46.79
N GLY A 183 -7.95 -11.61 -45.55
CA GLY A 183 -6.71 -11.02 -45.03
C GLY A 183 -6.71 -9.49 -44.91
N ARG A 184 -7.86 -8.83 -45.12
CA ARG A 184 -7.98 -7.36 -45.18
C ARG A 184 -8.97 -6.78 -44.16
N GLY A 185 -9.97 -7.56 -43.76
CA GLY A 185 -10.91 -7.19 -42.70
C GLY A 185 -10.40 -7.57 -41.32
N PHE A 186 -10.80 -6.80 -40.31
CA PHE A 186 -10.42 -6.97 -38.91
C PHE A 186 -11.67 -6.99 -38.02
N ILE A 187 -11.57 -7.69 -36.89
CA ILE A 187 -12.61 -7.75 -35.86
C ILE A 187 -12.71 -6.37 -35.19
N ALA A 188 -13.92 -5.88 -34.99
CA ALA A 188 -14.17 -4.59 -34.38
C ALA A 188 -13.75 -4.55 -32.91
N GLY A 189 -13.20 -3.41 -32.46
CA GLY A 189 -12.84 -3.15 -31.06
C GLY A 189 -11.50 -3.72 -30.58
N ILE A 190 -10.84 -4.59 -31.35
CA ILE A 190 -9.52 -5.16 -31.03
C ILE A 190 -8.44 -4.36 -31.76
N ASP A 191 -7.26 -4.15 -31.15
CA ASP A 191 -6.15 -3.45 -31.79
C ASP A 191 -5.75 -4.13 -33.11
N LEU A 192 -5.81 -3.37 -34.21
CA LEU A 192 -5.48 -3.82 -35.56
C LEU A 192 -4.05 -4.37 -35.67
N LYS A 193 -3.10 -3.84 -34.88
CA LYS A 193 -1.70 -4.31 -34.89
C LYS A 193 -1.57 -5.67 -34.22
N GLN A 194 -2.28 -5.88 -33.12
CA GLN A 194 -2.34 -7.18 -32.46
C GLN A 194 -3.00 -8.20 -33.38
N GLN A 195 -4.15 -7.85 -33.98
CA GLN A 195 -4.82 -8.72 -34.94
C GLN A 195 -3.93 -9.09 -36.14
N LYS A 196 -3.17 -8.16 -36.70
CA LYS A 196 -2.22 -8.46 -37.80
C LYS A 196 -1.06 -9.38 -37.39
N ARG A 197 -0.68 -9.40 -36.11
CA ARG A 197 0.36 -10.30 -35.58
C ARG A 197 -0.20 -11.70 -35.34
N ASP A 198 -1.42 -11.76 -34.80
CA ASP A 198 -2.09 -13.01 -34.42
C ASP A 198 -2.81 -13.68 -35.61
N GLN A 199 -3.02 -12.93 -36.69
CA GLN A 199 -3.61 -13.43 -37.93
C GLN A 199 -2.72 -14.52 -38.58
N SER A 200 -3.38 -15.59 -39.03
CA SER A 200 -2.73 -16.63 -39.83
C SER A 200 -2.08 -16.06 -41.08
N ARG A 201 -0.86 -16.50 -41.38
CA ARG A 201 -0.04 -16.01 -42.51
C ARG A 201 -0.55 -16.44 -43.89
N PHE A 202 -1.59 -17.25 -43.97
CA PHE A 202 -2.12 -17.84 -45.21
C PHE A 202 -2.28 -16.82 -46.35
N TYR A 203 -2.96 -15.69 -46.13
CA TYR A 203 -3.15 -14.67 -47.16
C TYR A 203 -1.87 -13.88 -47.47
N GLY A 204 -0.91 -13.80 -46.55
CA GLY A 204 0.41 -13.19 -46.81
C GLY A 204 1.18 -14.00 -47.85
N ASP A 205 1.32 -15.30 -47.62
CA ASP A 205 2.00 -16.22 -48.52
C ASP A 205 1.27 -16.34 -49.87
N LEU A 206 -0.07 -16.33 -49.85
CA LEU A 206 -0.90 -16.37 -51.05
C LEU A 206 -0.71 -15.13 -51.94
N MET A 207 -0.65 -13.94 -51.34
CA MET A 207 -0.45 -12.68 -52.07
C MET A 207 0.97 -12.57 -52.64
N GLU A 208 1.97 -13.10 -51.93
CA GLU A 208 3.34 -13.15 -52.43
C GLU A 208 3.49 -14.07 -53.64
N LYS A 209 2.78 -15.21 -53.66
CA LYS A 209 2.79 -16.14 -54.80
C LYS A 209 2.02 -15.64 -56.02
N ARG A 210 0.91 -14.89 -55.82
CA ARG A 210 -0.01 -14.51 -56.91
C ARG A 210 0.26 -13.14 -57.56
N ARG A 211 0.91 -12.21 -56.86
CA ARG A 211 1.13 -10.85 -57.39
C ARG A 211 2.21 -10.80 -58.47
N THR A 212 2.00 -9.93 -59.45
CA THR A 212 3.05 -9.55 -60.42
C THR A 212 4.15 -8.72 -59.73
N LEU A 213 5.28 -8.53 -60.41
CA LEU A 213 6.38 -7.72 -59.88
C LEU A 213 5.91 -6.27 -59.60
N GLU A 214 5.17 -5.66 -60.52
CA GLU A 214 4.63 -4.30 -60.38
C GLU A 214 3.65 -4.17 -59.21
N GLU A 215 2.76 -5.15 -59.02
CA GLU A 215 1.81 -5.15 -57.89
C GLU A 215 2.52 -5.32 -56.53
N LYS A 216 3.62 -6.09 -56.49
CA LYS A 216 4.47 -6.20 -55.30
C LYS A 216 5.11 -4.86 -54.95
N GLU A 217 5.63 -4.14 -55.94
CA GLU A 217 6.22 -2.81 -55.75
C GLU A 217 5.18 -1.77 -55.28
N GLN A 218 3.98 -1.76 -55.87
CA GLN A 218 2.89 -0.88 -55.45
C GLN A 218 2.46 -1.13 -53.99
N GLU A 219 2.32 -2.40 -53.59
CA GLU A 219 1.99 -2.72 -52.21
C GLU A 219 3.14 -2.38 -51.26
N GLU A 220 4.39 -2.60 -51.66
CA GLU A 220 5.55 -2.22 -50.86
C GLU A 220 5.59 -0.70 -50.65
N LEU A 221 5.32 0.09 -51.67
CA LEU A 221 5.20 1.55 -51.58
C LEU A 221 4.07 1.96 -50.63
N ARG A 222 2.90 1.31 -50.72
CA ARG A 222 1.78 1.55 -49.80
C ARG A 222 2.17 1.22 -48.36
N LEU A 223 2.80 0.05 -48.13
CA LEU A 223 3.28 -0.37 -46.82
C LEU A 223 4.35 0.57 -46.28
N LYS A 224 5.27 1.07 -47.11
CA LYS A 224 6.25 2.11 -46.72
C LYS A 224 5.55 3.40 -46.27
N LYS A 225 4.52 3.87 -47.00
CA LYS A 225 3.72 5.04 -46.59
C LYS A 225 2.99 4.82 -45.26
N VAL A 226 2.37 3.65 -45.07
CA VAL A 226 1.70 3.29 -43.81
C VAL A 226 2.70 3.20 -42.67
N ARG A 227 3.83 2.51 -42.86
CA ARG A 227 4.92 2.42 -41.88
C ARG A 227 5.45 3.80 -41.50
N LYS A 228 5.61 4.73 -42.46
CA LYS A 228 6.02 6.11 -42.19
C LYS A 228 4.98 6.86 -41.35
N LYS A 229 3.69 6.72 -41.65
CA LYS A 229 2.60 7.29 -40.83
C LYS A 229 2.59 6.70 -39.41
N GLU A 230 2.73 5.38 -39.28
CA GLU A 230 2.81 4.71 -37.99
C GLU A 230 4.06 5.08 -37.19
N ALA A 231 5.19 5.30 -37.86
CA ALA A 231 6.43 5.75 -37.23
C ALA A 231 6.29 7.19 -36.73
N LYS A 232 5.68 8.07 -37.53
CA LYS A 232 5.37 9.45 -37.12
C LYS A 232 4.43 9.46 -35.90
N GLN A 233 3.33 8.72 -35.96
CA GLN A 233 2.41 8.63 -34.83
C GLN A 233 3.11 8.08 -33.57
N ARG A 234 3.92 7.02 -33.72
CA ARG A 234 4.73 6.49 -32.61
C ARG A 234 5.72 7.51 -32.06
N TRP A 235 6.27 8.38 -32.90
CA TRP A 235 7.20 9.44 -32.51
C TRP A 235 6.48 10.56 -31.73
N ASP A 236 5.29 10.96 -32.16
CA ASP A 236 4.51 12.00 -31.49
C ASP A 236 3.93 11.50 -30.15
N ASP A 237 3.47 10.25 -30.11
CA ASP A 237 2.90 9.57 -28.93
C ASP A 237 3.94 8.91 -28.01
N ARG A 238 5.23 9.23 -28.16
CA ARG A 238 6.27 8.71 -27.25
C ARG A 238 5.96 9.09 -25.80
N HIS A 239 6.34 8.21 -24.89
CA HIS A 239 6.35 8.52 -23.46
C HIS A 239 7.36 9.62 -23.15
N TRP A 240 7.07 10.50 -22.19
CA TRP A 240 7.89 11.66 -21.86
C TRP A 240 9.34 11.28 -21.53
N SER A 241 9.58 10.10 -20.95
CA SER A 241 10.93 9.60 -20.61
C SER A 241 11.87 9.47 -21.82
N GLN A 242 11.33 9.38 -23.04
CA GLN A 242 12.09 9.28 -24.29
C GLN A 242 12.15 10.61 -25.06
N LYS A 243 11.45 11.64 -24.57
CA LYS A 243 11.38 12.98 -25.20
C LYS A 243 12.39 13.91 -24.57
N LYS A 244 12.84 14.92 -25.31
CA LYS A 244 13.61 16.05 -24.74
C LYS A 244 12.67 17.08 -24.10
N MET A 245 13.21 17.96 -23.26
CA MET A 245 12.44 19.01 -22.57
C MET A 245 11.71 19.94 -23.57
N GLU A 246 12.39 20.35 -24.64
CA GLU A 246 11.85 21.25 -25.68
C GLU A 246 10.72 20.60 -26.51
N GLU A 247 10.66 19.28 -26.56
CA GLU A 247 9.64 18.51 -27.29
C GLU A 247 8.40 18.21 -26.44
N MET A 248 8.38 18.62 -25.16
CA MET A 248 7.29 18.32 -24.23
C MET A 248 6.06 19.17 -24.51
N THR A 249 4.95 18.51 -24.82
CA THR A 249 3.63 19.15 -24.98
C THR A 249 2.86 19.18 -23.66
N ASP A 250 1.79 19.98 -23.56
CA ASP A 250 0.91 20.00 -22.38
C ASP A 250 0.29 18.63 -22.07
N ARG A 251 0.02 17.83 -23.10
CA ARG A 251 -0.41 16.44 -22.94
C ARG A 251 0.67 15.60 -22.26
N ASP A 252 1.92 15.74 -22.66
CA ASP A 252 3.04 15.01 -22.06
C ASP A 252 3.25 15.44 -20.60
N TRP A 253 3.08 16.74 -20.30
CA TRP A 253 3.09 17.23 -18.92
C TRP A 253 1.93 16.72 -18.08
N ARG A 254 0.77 16.47 -18.70
CA ARG A 254 -0.35 15.82 -18.02
C ARG A 254 -0.04 14.36 -17.70
N ILE A 255 0.47 13.61 -18.67
CA ILE A 255 0.90 12.21 -18.48
C ILE A 255 2.00 12.14 -17.41
N PHE A 256 2.98 13.05 -17.45
CA PHE A 256 4.04 13.15 -16.45
C PHE A 256 3.46 13.32 -15.03
N ARG A 257 2.48 14.21 -14.87
CA ARG A 257 1.79 14.40 -13.58
C ARG A 257 0.99 13.16 -13.19
N GLU A 258 0.29 12.52 -14.12
CA GLU A 258 -0.44 11.27 -13.87
C GLU A 258 0.49 10.14 -13.40
N ASP A 259 1.64 9.93 -14.05
CA ASP A 259 2.62 8.90 -13.70
C ASP A 259 3.23 9.09 -12.31
N TYR A 260 3.53 10.35 -11.94
CA TYR A 260 4.01 10.69 -10.61
C TYR A 260 2.87 10.94 -9.60
N SER A 261 1.62 10.73 -10.00
CA SER A 261 0.41 10.97 -9.19
C SER A 261 0.33 12.38 -8.61
N ILE A 262 0.76 13.40 -9.35
CA ILE A 262 0.76 14.80 -8.95
C ILE A 262 -0.56 15.45 -9.39
N THR A 263 -1.31 16.01 -8.46
CA THR A 263 -2.46 16.87 -8.76
C THR A 263 -2.19 18.28 -8.25
N THR A 264 -2.55 19.31 -9.02
CA THR A 264 -2.29 20.70 -8.63
C THR A 264 -3.56 21.55 -8.66
N LYS A 265 -3.61 22.56 -7.80
CA LYS A 265 -4.62 23.64 -7.82
C LYS A 265 -3.92 25.00 -7.76
N GLY A 266 -4.50 26.02 -8.39
CA GLY A 266 -3.94 27.36 -8.51
C GLY A 266 -3.70 27.77 -9.95
N GLY A 267 -3.73 29.08 -10.26
CA GLY A 267 -3.53 29.59 -11.60
C GLY A 267 -2.10 29.38 -12.12
N LYS A 268 -1.95 29.16 -13.44
CA LYS A 268 -0.66 29.16 -14.17
C LYS A 268 0.49 28.43 -13.44
N ILE A 269 0.31 27.14 -13.15
CA ILE A 269 1.33 26.34 -12.43
C ILE A 269 2.53 26.04 -13.35
N PRO A 270 3.79 26.30 -12.92
CA PRO A 270 4.97 25.95 -13.71
C PRO A 270 5.10 24.45 -13.95
N ASN A 271 5.80 24.10 -15.03
CA ASN A 271 6.06 22.72 -15.39
C ASN A 271 6.96 22.03 -14.35
N PRO A 272 6.67 20.75 -14.01
CA PRO A 272 7.45 20.02 -13.02
C PRO A 272 8.85 19.65 -13.54
N ILE A 273 9.77 19.43 -12.61
CA ILE A 273 11.15 19.01 -12.89
C ILE A 273 11.16 17.56 -13.38
N ARG A 274 11.76 17.30 -14.55
CA ARG A 274 11.94 15.96 -15.10
C ARG A 274 13.16 15.24 -14.53
N ASN A 275 14.27 15.94 -14.41
CA ASN A 275 15.48 15.50 -13.72
C ASN A 275 16.27 16.73 -13.26
N TRP A 276 17.25 16.55 -12.38
CA TRP A 276 18.04 17.67 -11.85
C TRP A 276 18.88 18.37 -12.93
N LYS A 277 19.34 17.65 -13.96
CA LYS A 277 20.25 18.17 -14.99
C LYS A 277 19.56 19.07 -16.03
N GLU A 278 18.30 18.79 -16.33
CA GLU A 278 17.49 19.52 -17.32
C GLU A 278 16.92 20.82 -16.76
N TYR A 279 16.86 20.94 -15.43
CA TYR A 279 16.28 22.12 -14.79
C TYR A 279 17.36 23.15 -14.44
N SER A 280 17.04 24.43 -14.64
CA SER A 280 17.97 25.56 -14.49
C SER A 280 18.26 25.92 -13.02
N LEU A 281 18.70 24.96 -12.21
CA LEU A 281 19.26 25.24 -10.89
C LEU A 281 20.71 25.76 -11.01
N PRO A 282 21.16 26.64 -10.11
CA PRO A 282 22.55 27.08 -10.07
C PRO A 282 23.52 25.88 -9.91
N PRO A 283 24.70 25.90 -10.57
CA PRO A 283 25.63 24.76 -10.56
C PRO A 283 26.07 24.32 -9.16
N HIS A 284 26.28 25.26 -8.24
CA HIS A 284 26.67 24.96 -6.86
C HIS A 284 25.56 24.26 -6.06
N ILE A 285 24.28 24.52 -6.39
CA ILE A 285 23.15 23.83 -5.76
C ILE A 285 23.06 22.40 -6.29
N LEU A 286 23.25 22.19 -7.60
CA LEU A 286 23.26 20.86 -8.21
C LEU A 286 24.38 19.98 -7.64
N GLU A 287 25.58 20.54 -7.46
CA GLU A 287 26.71 19.83 -6.84
C GLU A 287 26.38 19.37 -5.41
N VAL A 288 25.71 20.20 -4.62
CA VAL A 288 25.30 19.84 -3.26
C VAL A 288 24.22 18.75 -3.29
N ILE A 289 23.23 18.85 -4.18
CA ILE A 289 22.19 17.82 -4.36
C ILE A 289 22.84 16.46 -4.70
N GLU A 290 23.80 16.46 -5.62
CA GLU A 290 24.53 15.25 -6.03
C GLU A 290 25.38 14.67 -4.88
N LYS A 291 26.15 15.52 -4.17
CA LYS A 291 26.93 15.11 -2.98
C LYS A 291 26.05 14.57 -1.85
N CYS A 292 24.84 15.12 -1.69
CA CYS A 292 23.88 14.64 -0.72
C CYS A 292 23.24 13.29 -1.10
N GLY A 293 23.42 12.82 -2.34
CA GLY A 293 22.94 11.53 -2.83
C GLY A 293 21.52 11.54 -3.41
N TYR A 294 20.94 12.72 -3.70
CA TYR A 294 19.59 12.84 -4.26
C TYR A 294 19.66 12.65 -5.78
N LYS A 295 19.62 11.39 -6.25
CA LYS A 295 19.76 11.04 -7.68
C LYS A 295 18.65 11.59 -8.57
N ASP A 296 17.41 11.50 -8.10
CA ASP A 296 16.22 11.94 -8.83
C ASP A 296 15.28 12.73 -7.90
N PRO A 297 14.57 13.75 -8.40
CA PRO A 297 13.60 14.48 -7.60
C PRO A 297 12.39 13.61 -7.28
N THR A 298 11.90 13.70 -6.04
CA THR A 298 10.64 13.05 -5.62
C THR A 298 9.43 13.79 -6.19
N PRO A 299 8.23 13.17 -6.27
CA PRO A 299 7.05 13.82 -6.86
C PRO A 299 6.73 15.21 -6.29
N ILE A 300 6.84 15.39 -4.96
CA ILE A 300 6.61 16.70 -4.33
C ILE A 300 7.68 17.71 -4.74
N GLN A 301 8.95 17.29 -4.79
CA GLN A 301 10.08 18.15 -5.20
C GLN A 301 9.90 18.60 -6.65
N ARG A 302 9.47 17.69 -7.54
CA ARG A 302 9.28 17.97 -8.97
C ARG A 302 8.36 19.16 -9.20
N GLN A 303 7.27 19.25 -8.45
CA GLN A 303 6.25 20.28 -8.68
C GLN A 303 6.37 21.48 -7.73
N ALA A 304 6.78 21.27 -6.47
CA ALA A 304 6.89 22.35 -5.49
C ALA A 304 8.11 23.24 -5.70
N ILE A 305 9.26 22.70 -6.14
CA ILE A 305 10.48 23.51 -6.35
C ILE A 305 10.27 24.60 -7.42
N PRO A 306 9.70 24.30 -8.61
CA PRO A 306 9.42 25.34 -9.62
C PRO A 306 8.47 26.43 -9.13
N ILE A 307 7.44 26.08 -8.35
CA ILE A 307 6.53 27.04 -7.73
C ILE A 307 7.29 27.89 -6.69
N GLY A 308 8.16 27.23 -5.92
CA GLY A 308 9.04 27.83 -4.93
C GLY A 308 9.91 28.93 -5.51
N LEU A 309 10.54 28.65 -6.64
CA LEU A 309 11.43 29.57 -7.38
C LEU A 309 10.69 30.75 -8.02
N GLN A 310 9.37 30.71 -8.09
CA GLN A 310 8.55 31.87 -8.46
C GLN A 310 8.14 32.70 -7.23
N ASN A 311 8.70 32.45 -6.04
CA ASN A 311 8.27 33.08 -4.78
C ASN A 311 6.78 32.88 -4.42
N ARG A 312 6.05 31.96 -5.06
CA ARG A 312 4.61 31.71 -4.82
C ARG A 312 4.38 30.87 -3.57
N ASP A 313 3.28 31.11 -2.87
CA ASP A 313 2.93 30.33 -1.68
C ASP A 313 2.47 28.91 -2.06
N ILE A 314 2.72 27.94 -1.18
CA ILE A 314 2.50 26.51 -1.48
C ILE A 314 1.75 25.82 -0.34
N ILE A 315 0.75 25.02 -0.68
CA ILE A 315 0.20 23.97 0.18
C ILE A 315 0.60 22.62 -0.41
N GLY A 316 1.53 21.92 0.22
CA GLY A 316 1.96 20.58 -0.17
C GLY A 316 1.20 19.52 0.62
N VAL A 317 0.34 18.76 -0.06
CA VAL A 317 -0.36 17.63 0.54
C VAL A 317 0.40 16.35 0.20
N ALA A 318 1.23 15.92 1.16
CA ALA A 318 2.09 14.75 1.03
C ALA A 318 2.48 14.20 2.40
N GLU A 319 2.63 12.88 2.48
CA GLU A 319 3.03 12.20 3.71
C GLU A 319 4.51 12.43 4.06
N THR A 320 4.90 12.13 5.30
CA THR A 320 6.33 12.10 5.70
C THR A 320 7.12 11.08 4.90
N GLY A 321 8.41 11.38 4.67
CA GLY A 321 9.28 10.56 3.82
C GLY A 321 9.10 10.78 2.31
N SER A 322 8.14 11.61 1.86
CA SER A 322 7.97 11.96 0.44
C SER A 322 9.02 12.95 -0.10
N GLY A 323 9.98 13.38 0.74
CA GLY A 323 11.03 14.35 0.38
C GLY A 323 10.59 15.81 0.49
N LYS A 324 9.62 16.12 1.38
CA LYS A 324 9.12 17.48 1.64
C LYS A 324 10.23 18.47 2.00
N THR A 325 11.15 18.07 2.88
CA THR A 325 12.24 18.91 3.38
C THR A 325 13.05 19.56 2.25
N ALA A 326 13.63 18.74 1.37
CA ALA A 326 14.36 19.26 0.22
C ALA A 326 13.48 20.09 -0.74
N ALA A 327 12.18 19.80 -0.84
CA ALA A 327 11.27 20.55 -1.72
C ALA A 327 11.13 22.02 -1.32
N PHE A 328 11.13 22.32 -0.01
CA PHE A 328 11.10 23.71 0.47
C PHE A 328 12.48 24.29 0.75
N LEU A 329 13.50 23.46 1.04
CA LEU A 329 14.87 23.94 1.24
C LEU A 329 15.51 24.41 -0.06
N ILE A 330 15.34 23.69 -1.18
CA ILE A 330 16.04 24.03 -2.43
C ILE A 330 15.75 25.47 -2.91
N PRO A 331 14.49 25.93 -3.00
CA PRO A 331 14.20 27.31 -3.38
C PRO A 331 14.80 28.34 -2.41
N LEU A 332 14.79 28.03 -1.10
CA LEU A 332 15.38 28.88 -0.06
C LEU A 332 16.91 29.00 -0.24
N LEU A 333 17.59 27.88 -0.47
CA LEU A 333 19.04 27.85 -0.65
C LEU A 333 19.45 28.56 -1.95
N VAL A 334 18.69 28.37 -3.03
CA VAL A 334 18.88 29.12 -4.28
C VAL A 334 18.80 30.62 -4.01
N TRP A 335 17.77 31.08 -3.32
CA TRP A 335 17.60 32.49 -2.99
C TRP A 335 18.75 33.02 -2.12
N ILE A 336 19.05 32.39 -0.97
CA ILE A 336 20.12 32.85 -0.07
C ILE A 336 21.46 32.91 -0.80
N THR A 337 21.78 31.89 -1.61
CA THR A 337 23.08 31.79 -2.28
C THR A 337 23.23 32.66 -3.53
N THR A 338 22.14 33.23 -4.05
CA THR A 338 22.18 34.15 -5.19
C THR A 338 22.13 35.62 -4.78
N LEU A 339 21.83 35.92 -3.50
CA LEU A 339 21.93 37.29 -2.99
C LEU A 339 23.35 37.87 -3.18
N PRO A 340 23.47 39.11 -3.67
CA PRO A 340 24.73 39.83 -3.76
C PRO A 340 25.46 39.85 -2.42
N LYS A 341 26.80 39.76 -2.44
CA LYS A 341 27.60 39.74 -1.21
C LYS A 341 27.39 41.00 -0.36
N ILE A 342 27.18 42.16 -1.00
CA ILE A 342 26.89 43.42 -0.31
C ILE A 342 25.58 43.36 0.47
N ASP A 343 24.55 42.71 -0.08
CA ASP A 343 23.24 42.59 0.56
C ASP A 343 23.23 41.56 1.70
N ARG A 344 24.23 40.66 1.72
CA ARG A 344 24.43 39.68 2.80
C ARG A 344 25.25 40.22 3.97
N ILE A 345 26.07 41.24 3.76
CA ILE A 345 26.86 41.85 4.83
C ILE A 345 25.92 42.80 5.58
N GLU A 346 25.52 42.40 6.78
CA GLU A 346 24.81 43.26 7.71
C GLU A 346 25.64 43.41 8.98
N ASP A 347 25.77 44.66 9.45
CA ASP A 347 26.58 44.98 10.63
C ASP A 347 25.93 44.52 11.96
N SER A 348 24.65 44.16 11.92
CA SER A 348 23.84 43.74 13.06
C SER A 348 23.13 42.41 12.79
N ASP A 349 23.03 41.55 13.79
CA ASP A 349 22.24 40.32 13.70
C ASP A 349 20.74 40.62 13.71
N GLN A 350 20.09 40.40 12.56
CA GLN A 350 18.64 40.65 12.36
C GLN A 350 17.76 39.39 12.47
N GLY A 351 18.33 38.29 12.96
CA GLY A 351 17.67 36.98 13.04
C GLY A 351 17.72 36.19 11.72
N PRO A 352 16.87 35.17 11.54
CA PRO A 352 16.94 34.26 10.40
C PRO A 352 16.22 34.81 9.16
N TYR A 353 16.65 34.34 8.00
CA TYR A 353 15.91 34.50 6.74
C TYR A 353 14.70 33.56 6.67
N ALA A 354 14.81 32.38 7.28
CA ALA A 354 13.78 31.36 7.26
C ALA A 354 13.46 30.81 8.64
N VAL A 355 12.17 30.58 8.89
CA VAL A 355 11.68 29.83 10.05
C VAL A 355 10.92 28.62 9.56
N ILE A 356 11.34 27.44 10.03
CA ILE A 356 10.68 26.17 9.77
C ILE A 356 10.08 25.66 11.07
N LEU A 357 8.75 25.61 11.12
CA LEU A 357 8.00 25.10 12.26
C LEU A 357 7.64 23.63 12.03
N ALA A 358 7.88 22.81 13.06
CA ALA A 358 7.48 21.41 13.12
C ALA A 358 6.73 21.13 14.44
N PRO A 359 5.71 20.24 14.46
CA PRO A 359 4.87 19.99 15.63
C PRO A 359 5.62 19.31 16.77
N THR A 360 6.61 18.45 16.46
CA THR A 360 7.33 17.68 17.46
C THR A 360 8.84 17.90 17.39
N ARG A 361 9.51 17.64 18.51
CA ARG A 361 10.95 17.72 18.63
C ARG A 361 11.65 16.78 17.65
N GLU A 362 11.13 15.56 17.51
CA GLU A 362 11.70 14.52 16.66
C GLU A 362 11.66 14.93 15.18
N LEU A 363 10.54 15.48 14.71
CA LEU A 363 10.44 15.97 13.34
C LEU A 363 11.37 17.17 13.11
N ALA A 364 11.43 18.09 14.07
CA ALA A 364 12.35 19.23 13.99
C ALA A 364 13.82 18.81 13.90
N GLN A 365 14.23 17.76 14.63
CA GLN A 365 15.59 17.20 14.55
C GLN A 365 15.86 16.54 13.19
N GLN A 366 14.90 15.82 12.63
CA GLN A 366 15.04 15.24 11.28
C GLN A 366 15.23 16.33 10.23
N ILE A 367 14.44 17.42 10.31
CA ILE A 367 14.58 18.58 9.44
C ILE A 367 15.94 19.25 9.67
N GLU A 368 16.42 19.35 10.92
CA GLU A 368 17.73 19.94 11.25
C GLU A 368 18.88 19.16 10.62
N GLU A 369 18.91 17.84 10.78
CA GLU A 369 19.94 16.98 10.19
C GLU A 369 19.99 17.11 8.66
N GLU A 370 18.82 17.10 8.00
CA GLU A 370 18.73 17.28 6.55
C GLU A 370 19.13 18.71 6.14
N THR A 371 18.71 19.73 6.89
CA THR A 371 19.06 21.13 6.60
C THR A 371 20.56 21.39 6.78
N ILE A 372 21.20 20.82 7.80
CA ILE A 372 22.66 20.93 8.01
C ILE A 372 23.41 20.26 6.86
N LYS A 373 22.94 19.10 6.39
CA LYS A 373 23.55 18.38 5.27
C LYS A 373 23.58 19.22 3.99
N PHE A 374 22.51 19.97 3.71
CA PHE A 374 22.43 20.89 2.57
C PHE A 374 23.11 22.24 2.82
N GLY A 375 22.96 22.81 4.03
CA GLY A 375 23.37 24.17 4.36
C GLY A 375 24.86 24.32 4.63
N LYS A 376 25.50 23.34 5.29
CA LYS A 376 26.92 23.41 5.68
C LYS A 376 27.86 23.54 4.47
N PRO A 377 27.69 22.79 3.35
CA PRO A 377 28.48 22.99 2.14
C PRO A 377 28.31 24.38 1.50
N LEU A 378 27.18 25.05 1.76
CA LEU A 378 26.84 26.37 1.22
C LEU A 378 27.18 27.53 2.18
N GLY A 379 27.75 27.23 3.35
CA GLY A 379 28.05 28.23 4.38
C GLY A 379 26.80 28.80 5.05
N ILE A 380 25.69 28.07 5.06
CA ILE A 380 24.41 28.48 5.66
C ILE A 380 24.28 27.86 7.05
N ARG A 381 24.13 28.71 8.07
CA ARG A 381 24.02 28.30 9.49
C ARG A 381 22.56 28.04 9.84
N THR A 382 22.36 26.92 10.53
CA THR A 382 21.05 26.44 10.98
C THR A 382 21.07 26.27 12.49
N VAL A 383 20.02 26.70 13.19
CA VAL A 383 19.88 26.56 14.64
C VAL A 383 18.52 25.97 14.98
N ALA A 384 18.51 24.91 15.81
CA ALA A 384 17.27 24.32 16.32
C ALA A 384 16.83 24.91 17.67
N VAL A 385 15.59 25.38 17.71
CA VAL A 385 14.90 25.97 18.88
C VAL A 385 13.77 25.02 19.30
N ILE A 386 14.16 23.95 20.00
CA ILE A 386 13.28 22.83 20.35
C ILE A 386 13.33 22.47 21.84
N GLY A 387 12.29 21.83 22.37
CA GLY A 387 12.27 21.40 23.77
C GLY A 387 13.32 20.33 24.09
N GLY A 388 13.81 20.30 25.34
CA GLY A 388 14.71 19.26 25.85
C GLY A 388 16.19 19.38 25.43
N ILE A 389 16.60 20.57 24.99
CA ILE A 389 18.00 21.01 24.93
C ILE A 389 18.16 22.14 25.97
N SER A 390 19.35 22.28 26.56
CA SER A 390 19.62 23.36 27.53
C SER A 390 19.32 24.73 26.93
N ARG A 391 18.68 25.59 27.73
CA ARG A 391 18.37 26.97 27.33
C ARG A 391 19.65 27.78 27.08
N GLU A 392 20.72 27.47 27.80
CA GLU A 392 22.03 28.14 27.66
C GLU A 392 22.68 27.82 26.31
N ASP A 393 22.69 26.55 25.90
CA ASP A 393 23.24 26.12 24.60
C ASP A 393 22.46 26.74 23.44
N GLN A 394 21.13 26.75 23.52
CA GLN A 394 20.28 27.41 22.53
C GLN A 394 20.52 28.93 22.49
N GLY A 395 20.59 29.58 23.65
CA GLY A 395 20.86 31.01 23.74
C GLY A 395 22.22 31.38 23.16
N PHE A 396 23.24 30.56 23.41
CA PHE A 396 24.58 30.76 22.83
C PHE A 396 24.56 30.62 21.30
N LYS A 397 23.92 29.56 20.77
CA LYS A 397 23.80 29.34 19.32
C LYS A 397 23.03 30.47 18.62
N LEU A 398 21.99 31.01 19.25
CA LEU A 398 21.23 32.14 18.70
C LEU A 398 22.07 33.43 18.64
N ARG A 399 22.96 33.66 19.62
CA ARG A 399 23.87 34.82 19.64
C ARG A 399 24.96 34.77 18.55
N MET A 400 25.25 33.60 18.00
CA MET A 400 26.21 33.44 16.91
C MET A 400 25.64 33.89 15.55
N GLY A 401 24.35 34.23 15.48
CA GLY A 401 23.65 34.54 14.24
C GLY A 401 23.34 33.27 13.43
N CYS A 402 22.19 33.26 12.75
CA CYS A 402 21.78 32.14 11.91
C CYS A 402 20.95 32.61 10.71
N GLU A 403 20.99 31.83 9.63
CA GLU A 403 20.17 32.06 8.44
C GLU A 403 18.85 31.29 8.51
N ILE A 404 18.85 30.10 9.10
CA ILE A 404 17.68 29.22 9.21
C ILE A 404 17.45 28.85 10.69
N VAL A 405 16.22 29.03 11.16
CA VAL A 405 15.76 28.53 12.45
C VAL A 405 14.74 27.42 12.24
N ILE A 406 14.94 26.29 12.92
CA ILE A 406 13.99 25.18 12.95
C ILE A 406 13.44 25.08 14.37
N ALA A 407 12.12 25.09 14.54
CA ALA A 407 11.54 25.22 15.88
C ALA A 407 10.24 24.46 16.07
N THR A 408 9.93 24.17 17.33
CA THR A 408 8.59 23.75 17.77
C THR A 408 7.79 24.97 18.23
N PRO A 409 6.48 25.11 17.94
CA PRO A 409 5.69 26.31 18.23
C PRO A 409 5.85 26.85 19.66
N GLY A 410 5.62 26.00 20.67
CA GLY A 410 5.73 26.40 22.07
C GLY A 410 7.13 26.83 22.51
N ARG A 411 8.20 26.35 21.86
CA ARG A 411 9.57 26.80 22.18
C ARG A 411 9.94 28.08 21.44
N LEU A 412 9.45 28.27 20.21
CA LEU A 412 9.73 29.46 19.44
C LEU A 412 9.06 30.69 20.08
N ILE A 413 7.80 30.54 20.51
CA ILE A 413 7.06 31.64 21.13
C ILE A 413 7.74 32.16 22.40
N ASP A 414 8.21 31.27 23.28
CA ASP A 414 9.01 31.63 24.47
C ASP A 414 10.24 32.48 24.09
N VAL A 415 10.92 32.11 22.99
CA VAL A 415 12.14 32.77 22.55
C VAL A 415 11.84 34.14 21.94
N LEU A 416 10.70 34.29 21.25
CA LEU A 416 10.23 35.56 20.68
C LEU A 416 9.72 36.52 21.77
N GLU A 417 8.94 36.02 22.73
CA GLU A 417 8.42 36.82 23.85
C GLU A 417 9.54 37.42 24.70
N ASN A 418 10.57 36.62 24.98
CA ASN A 418 11.74 37.06 25.75
C ASN A 418 12.78 37.82 24.89
N ARG A 419 12.51 38.04 23.60
CA ARG A 419 13.40 38.70 22.64
C ARG A 419 14.80 38.09 22.53
N TYR A 420 14.92 36.78 22.74
CA TYR A 420 16.16 36.05 22.44
C TYR A 420 16.39 35.90 20.92
N LEU A 421 15.31 35.99 20.15
CA LEU A 421 15.31 35.98 18.69
C LEU A 421 14.33 37.04 18.18
N VAL A 422 14.64 37.64 17.04
CA VAL A 422 13.73 38.53 16.30
C VAL A 422 13.58 38.01 14.86
N LEU A 423 12.45 38.31 14.20
CA LEU A 423 12.13 37.86 12.84
C LEU A 423 12.20 39.00 11.81
N SER A 424 13.07 39.98 12.03
CA SER A 424 13.12 41.24 11.27
C SER A 424 13.32 41.03 9.76
N ARG A 425 14.16 40.06 9.36
CA ARG A 425 14.44 39.73 7.96
C ARG A 425 13.85 38.39 7.49
N CYS A 426 12.87 37.85 8.22
CA CYS A 426 12.26 36.58 7.88
C CYS A 426 11.41 36.72 6.60
N THR A 427 11.85 36.09 5.51
CA THR A 427 11.19 36.12 4.19
C THR A 427 10.73 34.73 3.73
N TYR A 428 10.88 33.72 4.57
CA TYR A 428 10.49 32.35 4.28
C TYR A 428 9.92 31.66 5.53
N VAL A 429 8.68 31.20 5.44
CA VAL A 429 7.94 30.59 6.56
C VAL A 429 7.50 29.21 6.13
N VAL A 430 7.84 28.19 6.91
CA VAL A 430 7.41 26.81 6.65
C VAL A 430 6.64 26.27 7.84
N LEU A 431 5.49 25.66 7.56
CA LEU A 431 4.68 24.92 8.52
C LEU A 431 4.63 23.46 8.06
N ASP A 432 5.45 22.59 8.64
CA ASP A 432 5.43 21.15 8.30
C ASP A 432 4.54 20.37 9.27
N GLU A 433 3.75 19.42 8.75
CA GLU A 433 2.71 18.70 9.51
C GLU A 433 1.72 19.64 10.23
N ALA A 434 1.14 20.60 9.49
CA ALA A 434 0.24 21.60 10.05
C ALA A 434 -1.03 21.00 10.69
N ASP A 435 -1.56 19.90 10.14
CA ASP A 435 -2.64 19.11 10.74
C ASP A 435 -2.28 18.61 12.14
N ARG A 436 -1.08 18.06 12.29
CA ARG A 436 -0.61 17.59 13.60
C ARG A 436 -0.39 18.72 14.59
N MET A 437 0.00 19.92 14.14
CA MET A 437 0.05 21.09 15.01
C MET A 437 -1.33 21.44 15.58
N ILE A 438 -2.38 21.32 14.76
CA ILE A 438 -3.76 21.52 15.21
C ILE A 438 -4.17 20.43 16.20
N ASP A 439 -3.89 19.16 15.90
CA ASP A 439 -4.25 18.03 16.78
C ASP A 439 -3.61 18.15 18.17
N MET A 440 -2.40 18.72 18.23
CA MET A 440 -1.67 19.00 19.47
C MET A 440 -2.15 20.27 20.19
N GLY A 441 -3.09 21.02 19.61
CA GLY A 441 -3.63 22.24 20.18
C GLY A 441 -2.74 23.48 20.00
N PHE A 442 -1.75 23.45 19.10
CA PHE A 442 -0.84 24.57 18.85
C PHE A 442 -1.41 25.67 17.94
N GLU A 443 -2.70 25.61 17.56
CA GLU A 443 -3.34 26.65 16.72
C GLU A 443 -3.13 28.07 17.28
N PRO A 444 -3.34 28.34 18.60
CA PRO A 444 -3.13 29.67 19.17
C PRO A 444 -1.65 30.10 19.16
N ASP A 445 -0.74 29.16 19.46
CA ASP A 445 0.71 29.44 19.50
C ASP A 445 1.24 29.80 18.11
N VAL A 446 0.81 29.07 17.08
CA VAL A 446 1.17 29.34 15.69
C VAL A 446 0.62 30.71 15.28
N GLN A 447 -0.65 31.02 15.56
CA GLN A 447 -1.22 32.35 15.29
C GLN A 447 -0.42 33.47 15.95
N LYS A 448 -0.01 33.30 17.21
CA LYS A 448 0.78 34.30 17.92
C LYS A 448 2.19 34.46 17.34
N ILE A 449 2.81 33.38 16.84
CA ILE A 449 4.08 33.47 16.11
C ILE A 449 3.94 34.33 14.83
N LEU A 450 2.81 34.23 14.12
CA LEU A 450 2.55 35.05 12.92
C LEU A 450 2.60 36.55 13.21
N GLU A 451 2.16 36.97 14.40
CA GLU A 451 2.13 38.39 14.82
C GLU A 451 3.54 38.98 14.97
N TYR A 452 4.55 38.15 15.22
CA TYR A 452 5.96 38.58 15.30
C TYR A 452 6.62 38.71 13.92
N ILE A 453 5.99 38.20 12.85
CA ILE A 453 6.52 38.30 11.49
C ILE A 453 6.12 39.66 10.92
N PRO A 454 7.05 40.42 10.30
CA PRO A 454 6.72 41.70 9.68
C PRO A 454 5.52 41.59 8.73
N VAL A 455 4.55 42.49 8.89
CA VAL A 455 3.35 42.53 8.02
C VAL A 455 3.65 43.19 6.66
N THR A 456 4.70 43.99 6.60
CA THR A 456 5.08 44.79 5.41
C THR A 456 5.64 43.96 4.26
N ASN A 457 6.17 42.77 4.56
CA ASN A 457 6.71 41.87 3.54
C ASN A 457 5.69 40.82 3.06
N LEU A 458 4.42 40.91 3.48
CA LEU A 458 3.36 40.04 3.00
C LEU A 458 2.96 40.37 1.56
N LYS A 459 2.67 39.33 0.77
CA LYS A 459 2.17 39.49 -0.60
C LYS A 459 0.82 40.23 -0.63
N PRO A 460 0.54 41.00 -1.69
CA PRO A 460 -0.79 41.55 -1.90
C PRO A 460 -1.81 40.44 -2.14
N ASP A 461 -3.02 40.57 -1.60
CA ASP A 461 -4.10 39.60 -1.83
C ASP A 461 -4.84 39.91 -3.14
N THR A 462 -4.12 39.78 -4.25
CA THR A 462 -4.60 40.07 -5.62
C THR A 462 -4.16 38.94 -6.56
N ASP A 463 -4.67 38.94 -7.78
CA ASP A 463 -4.28 37.93 -8.80
C ASP A 463 -2.78 38.00 -9.15
N ASP A 464 -2.13 39.13 -8.87
CA ASP A 464 -0.68 39.31 -9.04
C ASP A 464 0.13 38.33 -8.18
N ALA A 465 -0.42 37.84 -7.06
CA ALA A 465 0.27 36.89 -6.17
C ALA A 465 0.39 35.47 -6.77
N GLU A 466 -0.37 35.17 -7.83
CA GLU A 466 -0.24 33.91 -8.58
C GLU A 466 0.24 34.12 -10.03
N ASP A 467 0.52 35.36 -10.45
CA ASP A 467 1.06 35.65 -11.77
C ASP A 467 2.56 35.26 -11.85
N PRO A 468 2.94 34.32 -12.74
CA PRO A 468 4.31 33.82 -12.81
C PRO A 468 5.36 34.88 -13.11
N GLU A 469 5.06 35.87 -13.95
CA GLU A 469 6.06 36.84 -14.41
C GLU A 469 6.37 37.84 -13.29
N LYS A 470 5.32 38.40 -12.68
CA LYS A 470 5.47 39.33 -11.55
C LYS A 470 6.14 38.66 -10.35
N MET A 471 5.74 37.44 -10.05
CA MET A 471 6.25 36.70 -8.90
C MET A 471 7.70 36.20 -9.12
N MET A 472 8.08 35.86 -10.35
CA MET A 472 9.47 35.55 -10.70
C MET A 472 10.37 36.79 -10.61
N GLN A 473 9.94 37.95 -11.14
CA GLN A 473 10.66 39.21 -10.95
C GLN A 473 10.80 39.57 -9.46
N ASN A 474 9.76 39.30 -8.67
CA ASN A 474 9.84 39.49 -7.22
C ASN A 474 10.84 38.52 -6.56
N PHE A 475 10.94 37.27 -7.00
CA PHE A 475 11.98 36.35 -6.50
C PHE A 475 13.39 36.86 -6.80
N GLU A 476 13.61 37.37 -8.01
CA GLU A 476 14.88 37.92 -8.49
C GLU A 476 15.24 39.27 -7.87
N SER A 477 14.27 39.97 -7.27
CA SER A 477 14.51 41.23 -6.52
C SER A 477 15.39 41.07 -5.26
N GLY A 478 15.84 39.84 -4.97
CA GLY A 478 16.82 39.55 -3.94
C GLY A 478 16.27 39.84 -2.55
N LYS A 479 16.90 40.79 -1.84
CA LYS A 479 16.60 41.11 -0.44
C LYS A 479 15.19 41.66 -0.21
N HIS A 480 14.59 42.30 -1.21
CA HIS A 480 13.31 43.02 -1.10
C HIS A 480 12.09 42.21 -1.54
N LYS A 481 12.24 40.90 -1.74
CA LYS A 481 11.12 40.04 -2.14
C LYS A 481 10.05 39.94 -1.04
N TYR A 482 8.82 39.63 -1.44
CA TYR A 482 7.78 39.29 -0.48
C TYR A 482 8.11 37.98 0.24
N ARG A 483 7.60 37.82 1.47
CA ARG A 483 7.70 36.58 2.20
C ARG A 483 6.95 35.49 1.45
N GLN A 484 7.55 34.30 1.43
CA GLN A 484 6.93 33.09 0.92
C GLN A 484 6.55 32.19 2.07
N THR A 485 5.35 31.63 2.01
CA THR A 485 4.89 30.69 3.00
C THR A 485 4.60 29.34 2.35
N VAL A 486 5.11 28.28 2.96
CA VAL A 486 4.90 26.91 2.55
C VAL A 486 4.27 26.14 3.70
N MET A 487 3.15 25.48 3.41
CA MET A 487 2.45 24.63 4.37
C MET A 487 2.47 23.20 3.86
N PHE A 488 2.96 22.25 4.65
CA PHE A 488 2.84 20.83 4.38
C PHE A 488 1.90 20.17 5.37
N THR A 489 1.04 19.30 4.85
CA THR A 489 0.06 18.59 5.66
C THR A 489 -0.36 17.30 4.98
N ALA A 490 -0.82 16.30 5.74
CA ALA A 490 -1.39 15.10 5.13
C ALA A 490 -2.89 15.29 4.84
N THR A 491 -3.56 16.13 5.63
CA THR A 491 -5.01 16.33 5.59
C THR A 491 -5.39 17.81 5.54
N MET A 492 -6.61 18.13 5.09
CA MET A 492 -7.10 19.52 5.04
C MET A 492 -8.39 19.69 5.86
N PRO A 493 -8.34 19.55 7.20
CA PRO A 493 -9.48 19.88 8.05
C PRO A 493 -9.70 21.40 8.11
N ALA A 494 -10.90 21.84 8.50
CA ALA A 494 -11.28 23.25 8.52
C ALA A 494 -10.33 24.15 9.34
N ALA A 495 -9.74 23.63 10.42
CA ALA A 495 -8.76 24.37 11.21
C ALA A 495 -7.45 24.63 10.45
N VAL A 496 -6.94 23.65 9.69
CA VAL A 496 -5.78 23.83 8.81
C VAL A 496 -6.11 24.82 7.69
N GLU A 497 -7.34 24.78 7.14
CA GLU A 497 -7.77 25.79 6.17
C GLU A 497 -7.81 27.21 6.75
N ARG A 498 -8.25 27.39 8.00
CA ARG A 498 -8.18 28.70 8.68
C ARG A 498 -6.74 29.18 8.80
N LEU A 499 -5.84 28.29 9.24
CA LEU A 499 -4.43 28.59 9.37
C LEU A 499 -3.83 28.97 8.00
N ALA A 500 -4.20 28.24 6.95
CA ALA A 500 -3.79 28.50 5.58
C ALA A 500 -4.23 29.89 5.10
N ARG A 501 -5.47 30.32 5.39
CA ARG A 501 -5.96 31.66 5.04
C ARG A 501 -5.21 32.78 5.76
N SER A 502 -4.81 32.56 7.02
CA SER A 502 -4.04 33.56 7.77
C SER A 502 -2.63 33.72 7.23
N TYR A 503 -1.95 32.60 6.97
CA TYR A 503 -0.52 32.58 6.61
C TYR A 503 -0.26 32.84 5.12
N LEU A 504 -1.04 32.23 4.23
CA LEU A 504 -0.75 32.15 2.80
C LEU A 504 -1.55 33.20 2.01
N ARG A 505 -1.06 33.54 0.82
CA ARG A 505 -1.75 34.38 -0.18
C ARG A 505 -1.74 33.67 -1.53
N ARG A 506 -2.94 33.47 -2.11
CA ARG A 506 -3.16 32.74 -3.38
C ARG A 506 -2.24 31.50 -3.55
N PRO A 507 -2.23 30.55 -2.58
CA PRO A 507 -1.28 29.46 -2.63
C PRO A 507 -1.59 28.47 -3.75
N ALA A 508 -0.54 27.94 -4.38
CA ALA A 508 -0.65 26.77 -5.23
C ALA A 508 -0.71 25.51 -4.35
N VAL A 509 -1.66 24.62 -4.62
CA VAL A 509 -1.79 23.35 -3.90
C VAL A 509 -1.17 22.24 -4.73
N VAL A 510 -0.28 21.45 -4.14
CA VAL A 510 0.36 20.28 -4.76
C VAL A 510 0.00 19.05 -3.96
N TYR A 511 -0.82 18.18 -4.54
CA TYR A 511 -1.19 16.88 -3.97
C TYR A 511 -0.36 15.79 -4.62
N ILE A 512 0.19 14.87 -3.82
CA ILE A 512 0.95 13.72 -4.30
C ILE A 512 0.21 12.42 -3.94
N GLY A 513 0.01 11.57 -4.95
CA GLY A 513 -0.73 10.32 -4.86
C GLY A 513 -2.22 10.45 -5.21
N SER A 514 -2.79 9.37 -5.76
CA SER A 514 -4.20 9.02 -5.56
C SER A 514 -4.29 8.02 -4.40
N ALA A 515 -3.98 8.42 -3.16
CA ALA A 515 -4.18 7.63 -1.93
C ALA A 515 -3.41 8.23 -0.76
N GLY A 516 -4.12 8.91 0.14
CA GLY A 516 -3.79 8.97 1.57
C GLY A 516 -4.52 7.87 2.35
N LYS A 517 -4.83 6.76 1.67
CA LYS A 517 -5.64 5.66 2.21
C LYS A 517 -4.87 4.33 2.11
N PRO A 518 -3.81 4.12 2.91
CA PRO A 518 -3.16 2.82 3.05
C PRO A 518 -4.14 1.64 3.14
N HIS A 519 -5.31 1.84 3.77
CA HIS A 519 -6.34 0.80 3.86
C HIS A 519 -6.84 0.31 2.50
N GLU A 520 -6.83 1.11 1.44
CA GLU A 520 -7.25 0.64 0.11
C GLU A 520 -6.29 -0.37 -0.51
N ARG A 521 -5.01 -0.35 -0.11
CA ARG A 521 -3.93 -1.11 -0.76
C ARG A 521 -3.33 -2.21 0.13
N VAL A 522 -3.65 -2.20 1.42
CA VAL A 522 -3.18 -3.18 2.40
C VAL A 522 -4.29 -4.21 2.65
N GLU A 523 -3.94 -5.49 2.60
CA GLU A 523 -4.84 -6.58 2.96
C GLU A 523 -5.06 -6.58 4.47
N GLN A 524 -6.29 -6.29 4.90
CA GLN A 524 -6.66 -6.18 6.30
C GLN A 524 -7.44 -7.40 6.75
N LYS A 525 -6.99 -8.04 7.83
CA LYS A 525 -7.66 -9.16 8.50
C LYS A 525 -7.97 -8.80 9.94
N VAL A 526 -9.20 -9.04 10.34
CA VAL A 526 -9.66 -8.75 11.71
C VAL A 526 -10.11 -10.05 12.38
N ILE A 527 -9.66 -10.23 13.62
CA ILE A 527 -10.04 -11.37 14.46
C ILE A 527 -10.72 -10.81 15.70
N LEU A 528 -12.03 -11.05 15.83
CA LEU A 528 -12.76 -10.83 17.07
C LEU A 528 -12.56 -12.09 17.91
N LEU A 529 -12.07 -11.96 19.16
CA LEU A 529 -11.88 -12.99 20.23
C LEU A 529 -10.44 -12.98 20.81
N MET A 530 -10.26 -13.67 21.95
CA MET A 530 -9.05 -13.60 22.78
C MET A 530 -7.74 -13.89 22.02
N LYS A 531 -6.72 -13.10 22.39
CA LYS A 531 -5.34 -13.02 21.87
C LYS A 531 -4.74 -14.37 21.44
N LYS A 532 -4.82 -14.69 20.15
CA LYS A 532 -4.16 -15.84 19.49
C LYS A 532 -2.84 -15.45 18.81
N LEU A 533 -2.02 -14.63 19.46
CA LEU A 533 -0.75 -14.15 18.89
C LEU A 533 0.17 -15.32 18.50
N LEU A 534 0.26 -16.34 19.36
CA LEU A 534 1.18 -17.46 19.15
C LEU A 534 0.76 -18.34 17.98
N ASP A 535 -0.54 -18.54 17.77
CA ASP A 535 -1.06 -19.33 16.64
C ASP A 535 -0.74 -18.63 15.31
N VAL A 536 -0.84 -17.30 15.28
CA VAL A 536 -0.49 -16.48 14.12
C VAL A 536 1.01 -16.56 13.83
N LEU A 537 1.87 -16.42 14.84
CA LEU A 537 3.31 -16.52 14.66
C LEU A 537 3.76 -17.94 14.29
N ALA A 538 3.10 -18.97 14.83
CA ALA A 538 3.37 -20.37 14.53
C ALA A 538 3.02 -20.77 13.09
N SER A 539 2.12 -20.03 12.41
CA SER A 539 1.81 -20.25 10.99
C SER A 539 2.93 -19.83 10.03
N GLY A 540 4.00 -19.22 10.57
CA GLY A 540 5.13 -18.70 9.81
C GLY A 540 4.88 -17.27 9.31
N PHE A 541 5.93 -16.44 9.32
CA PHE A 541 5.90 -15.08 8.80
C PHE A 541 7.24 -14.75 8.12
N GLU A 542 7.22 -13.81 7.17
CA GLU A 542 8.42 -13.32 6.49
C GLU A 542 9.01 -12.16 7.31
N PRO A 543 10.19 -12.28 7.93
CA PRO A 543 10.78 -11.17 8.68
C PRO A 543 11.22 -10.03 7.73
N PRO A 544 11.15 -8.76 8.15
CA PRO A 544 10.75 -8.27 9.47
C PRO A 544 9.22 -8.05 9.59
N ILE A 545 8.69 -8.19 10.81
CA ILE A 545 7.29 -7.87 11.15
C ILE A 545 7.20 -6.84 12.29
N ILE A 546 6.11 -6.06 12.32
CA ILE A 546 5.85 -5.09 13.41
C ILE A 546 4.61 -5.50 14.19
N ILE A 547 4.72 -5.53 15.52
CA ILE A 547 3.61 -5.75 16.45
C ILE A 547 3.35 -4.45 17.23
N PHE A 548 2.17 -3.87 17.04
CA PHE A 548 1.76 -2.66 17.74
C PHE A 548 0.98 -2.95 19.03
N VAL A 549 1.34 -2.21 20.08
CA VAL A 549 0.67 -2.20 21.38
C VAL A 549 0.45 -0.77 21.85
N ASN A 550 -0.60 -0.53 22.64
CA ASN A 550 -0.98 0.83 23.02
C ASN A 550 -0.11 1.39 24.17
N GLN A 551 0.39 0.54 25.06
CA GLN A 551 1.13 0.96 26.27
C GLN A 551 2.59 0.51 26.26
N LYS A 552 3.48 1.37 26.78
CA LYS A 552 4.93 1.11 26.90
C LYS A 552 5.23 -0.17 27.71
N LYS A 553 4.54 -0.35 28.85
CA LYS A 553 4.68 -1.56 29.69
C LYS A 553 4.28 -2.83 28.94
N GLY A 554 3.23 -2.75 28.12
CA GLY A 554 2.78 -3.86 27.27
C GLY A 554 3.85 -4.25 26.25
N CYS A 555 4.57 -3.27 25.69
CA CYS A 555 5.66 -3.49 24.73
C CYS A 555 6.78 -4.34 25.33
N ASP A 556 7.25 -3.97 26.53
CA ASP A 556 8.35 -4.68 27.19
C ASP A 556 7.94 -6.10 27.64
N VAL A 557 6.73 -6.26 28.18
CA VAL A 557 6.25 -7.58 28.62
C VAL A 557 6.04 -8.49 27.41
N LEU A 558 5.46 -7.98 26.32
CA LEU A 558 5.21 -8.77 25.13
C LEU A 558 6.50 -9.23 24.47
N ALA A 559 7.48 -8.35 24.32
CA ALA A 559 8.78 -8.72 23.74
C ALA A 559 9.52 -9.76 24.58
N LYS A 560 9.52 -9.61 25.92
CA LYS A 560 10.10 -10.63 26.82
C LYS A 560 9.41 -11.98 26.70
N SER A 561 8.08 -11.99 26.54
CA SER A 561 7.34 -13.23 26.33
C SER A 561 7.68 -13.88 24.99
N LEU A 562 7.85 -13.10 23.94
CA LEU A 562 8.27 -13.61 22.63
C LEU A 562 9.70 -14.17 22.66
N GLU A 563 10.63 -13.50 23.34
CA GLU A 563 12.00 -14.01 23.53
C GLU A 563 12.04 -15.31 24.33
N LYS A 564 11.20 -15.44 25.38
CA LYS A 564 11.08 -16.70 26.15
C LYS A 564 10.60 -17.88 25.31
N ILE A 565 9.81 -17.61 24.27
CA ILE A 565 9.24 -18.63 23.37
C ILE A 565 10.24 -18.95 22.23
N GLY A 566 11.34 -18.20 22.13
CA GLY A 566 12.40 -18.42 21.14
C GLY A 566 12.32 -17.52 19.92
N TYR A 567 11.50 -16.45 19.93
CA TYR A 567 11.47 -15.47 18.86
C TYR A 567 12.45 -14.32 19.10
N ASN A 568 13.11 -13.86 18.05
CA ASN A 568 14.05 -12.76 18.08
C ASN A 568 13.31 -11.41 18.05
N ALA A 569 12.82 -10.96 19.22
CA ALA A 569 12.08 -9.71 19.34
C ALA A 569 12.96 -8.50 19.73
N CYS A 570 12.58 -7.33 19.26
CA CYS A 570 13.11 -6.02 19.66
C CYS A 570 11.98 -5.15 20.22
N THR A 571 12.31 -4.21 21.10
CA THR A 571 11.36 -3.27 21.70
C THR A 571 11.63 -1.85 21.25
N LEU A 572 10.56 -1.10 20.97
CA LEU A 572 10.67 0.29 20.57
C LEU A 572 9.49 1.12 21.11
N HIS A 573 9.77 1.93 22.11
CA HIS A 573 8.79 2.81 22.74
C HIS A 573 9.45 4.13 23.16
N GLY A 574 8.64 5.17 23.45
CA GLY A 574 9.13 6.51 23.81
C GLY A 574 9.92 6.61 25.13
N GLY A 575 10.28 5.49 25.77
CA GLY A 575 11.18 5.44 26.93
C GLY A 575 12.59 4.93 26.60
N LYS A 576 12.83 4.45 25.38
CA LYS A 576 14.16 4.07 24.88
C LYS A 576 14.92 5.32 24.42
N GLY A 577 16.20 5.41 24.79
CA GLY A 577 17.12 6.44 24.29
C GLY A 577 17.42 6.29 22.79
N GLN A 578 17.96 7.33 22.16
CA GLN A 578 18.16 7.37 20.71
C GLN A 578 19.12 6.27 20.20
N GLU A 579 20.26 6.07 20.86
CA GLU A 579 21.22 5.00 20.51
C GLU A 579 20.58 3.60 20.57
N GLN A 580 19.74 3.36 21.56
CA GLN A 580 19.02 2.08 21.70
C GLN A 580 17.98 1.89 20.59
N ARG A 581 17.35 2.97 20.13
CA ARG A 581 16.42 2.93 19.00
C ARG A 581 17.18 2.57 17.73
N GLU A 582 18.26 3.29 17.42
CA GLU A 582 19.08 3.03 16.23
C GLU A 582 19.67 1.62 16.23
N PHE A 583 20.11 1.13 17.38
CA PHE A 583 20.58 -0.25 17.53
C PHE A 583 19.48 -1.28 17.24
N ALA A 584 18.26 -1.09 17.75
CA ALA A 584 17.13 -1.97 17.47
C ALA A 584 16.75 -1.97 15.97
N LEU A 585 16.78 -0.80 15.33
CA LEU A 585 16.49 -0.65 13.91
C LEU A 585 17.58 -1.28 13.02
N SER A 586 18.85 -1.11 13.39
CA SER A 586 19.98 -1.71 12.68
C SER A 586 19.91 -3.24 12.72
N ASN A 587 19.63 -3.83 13.88
CA ASN A 587 19.49 -5.28 14.01
C ASN A 587 18.29 -5.84 13.22
N LEU A 588 17.19 -5.09 13.15
CA LEU A 588 16.04 -5.47 12.33
C LEU A 588 16.38 -5.43 10.84
N LYS A 589 17.07 -4.37 10.37
CA LYS A 589 17.51 -4.23 8.96
C LYS A 589 18.57 -5.26 8.58
N ALA A 590 19.44 -5.65 9.52
CA ALA A 590 20.45 -6.68 9.33
C ALA A 590 19.89 -8.12 9.37
N GLY A 591 18.62 -8.29 9.73
CA GLY A 591 17.99 -9.61 9.89
C GLY A 591 18.42 -10.38 11.14
N ALA A 592 19.06 -9.71 12.11
CA ALA A 592 19.42 -10.31 13.40
C ALA A 592 18.21 -10.44 14.34
N LYS A 593 17.18 -9.61 14.12
CA LYS A 593 15.92 -9.61 14.86
C LYS A 593 14.78 -9.66 13.86
N ASP A 594 13.77 -10.48 14.17
CA ASP A 594 12.68 -10.82 13.23
C ASP A 594 11.41 -10.02 13.53
N ILE A 595 11.20 -9.66 14.80
CA ILE A 595 9.97 -9.03 15.29
C ILE A 595 10.29 -7.70 15.98
N LEU A 596 9.63 -6.63 15.58
CA LEU A 596 9.66 -5.35 16.27
C LEU A 596 8.35 -5.12 17.03
N VAL A 597 8.41 -5.05 18.37
CA VAL A 597 7.27 -4.64 19.20
C VAL A 597 7.35 -3.13 19.45
N ALA A 598 6.30 -2.39 19.10
CA ALA A 598 6.32 -0.93 19.14
C ALA A 598 5.01 -0.29 19.64
N THR A 599 5.12 0.94 20.16
CA THR A 599 3.98 1.83 20.48
C THR A 599 3.80 2.93 19.42
N ASP A 600 2.60 3.50 19.28
CA ASP A 600 2.27 4.55 18.28
C ASP A 600 3.25 5.73 18.25
N VAL A 601 3.63 6.22 19.43
CA VAL A 601 4.54 7.37 19.59
C VAL A 601 5.93 7.10 19.02
N ALA A 602 6.37 5.84 19.08
CA ALA A 602 7.68 5.44 18.57
C ALA A 602 7.60 4.95 17.12
N GLY A 603 6.48 4.39 16.69
CA GLY A 603 6.29 3.96 15.29
C GLY A 603 6.06 5.11 14.30
N ARG A 604 5.53 6.25 14.77
CA ARG A 604 5.38 7.47 13.95
C ARG A 604 6.73 8.18 13.80
N GLY A 605 7.22 8.28 12.56
CA GLY A 605 8.48 8.96 12.23
C GLY A 605 9.72 8.07 12.13
N ILE A 606 9.57 6.75 12.27
CA ILE A 606 10.65 5.80 12.00
C ILE A 606 10.60 5.34 10.54
N ASP A 607 11.76 5.44 9.89
CA ASP A 607 12.00 5.01 8.52
C ASP A 607 12.35 3.51 8.43
N ILE A 608 11.40 2.67 8.88
CA ILE A 608 11.35 1.26 8.51
C ILE A 608 10.26 1.12 7.46
N GLN A 609 10.70 1.05 6.21
CA GLN A 609 9.86 0.80 5.05
C GLN A 609 9.91 -0.70 4.71
N ASP A 610 8.85 -1.21 4.09
CA ASP A 610 8.74 -2.56 3.50
C ASP A 610 8.73 -3.74 4.49
N VAL A 611 7.93 -3.60 5.55
CA VAL A 611 7.57 -4.71 6.44
C VAL A 611 6.57 -5.62 5.71
N SER A 612 6.74 -6.94 5.83
CA SER A 612 5.82 -7.91 5.22
C SER A 612 4.43 -7.89 5.87
N MET A 613 4.41 -7.75 7.21
CA MET A 613 3.21 -7.87 8.02
C MET A 613 3.21 -6.92 9.22
N VAL A 614 2.08 -6.25 9.43
CA VAL A 614 1.77 -5.46 10.63
C VAL A 614 0.71 -6.18 11.45
N LEU A 615 0.97 -6.37 12.74
CA LEU A 615 0.03 -6.96 13.68
C LEU A 615 -0.35 -5.96 14.76
N ASN A 616 -1.60 -5.52 14.75
CA ASN A 616 -2.19 -4.74 15.82
C ASN A 616 -2.63 -5.68 16.94
N TYR A 617 -1.73 -5.88 17.92
CA TYR A 617 -2.04 -6.70 19.09
C TYR A 617 -3.06 -6.03 20.00
N ASP A 618 -2.93 -4.71 20.16
CA ASP A 618 -3.99 -3.85 20.69
C ASP A 618 -4.47 -2.92 19.56
N MET A 619 -5.78 -2.79 19.37
CA MET A 619 -6.35 -1.86 18.38
C MET A 619 -6.01 -0.40 18.74
N ALA A 620 -5.77 0.42 17.73
CA ALA A 620 -5.51 1.84 17.91
C ALA A 620 -6.75 2.57 18.46
N LYS A 621 -6.53 3.65 19.22
CA LYS A 621 -7.64 4.41 19.85
C LYS A 621 -8.45 5.26 18.88
N ASN A 622 -7.88 5.59 17.72
CA ASN A 622 -8.54 6.28 16.62
C ASN A 622 -8.19 5.57 15.29
N ILE A 623 -8.93 5.89 14.23
CA ILE A 623 -8.73 5.26 12.91
C ILE A 623 -7.48 5.78 12.19
N GLU A 624 -7.07 7.02 12.46
CA GLU A 624 -5.90 7.64 11.83
C GLU A 624 -4.60 6.96 12.26
N ASP A 625 -4.44 6.67 13.55
CA ASP A 625 -3.32 5.89 14.09
C ASP A 625 -3.31 4.49 13.46
N TYR A 626 -4.48 3.87 13.31
CA TYR A 626 -4.61 2.57 12.63
C TYR A 626 -4.11 2.63 11.17
N ILE A 627 -4.53 3.63 10.40
CA ILE A 627 -4.09 3.85 9.01
C ILE A 627 -2.56 4.04 8.96
N HIS A 628 -1.99 4.80 9.89
CA HIS A 628 -0.54 5.00 9.98
C HIS A 628 0.23 3.73 10.35
N ARG A 629 -0.35 2.83 11.17
CA ARG A 629 0.24 1.54 11.51
C ARG A 629 0.28 0.61 10.31
N ILE A 630 -0.84 0.42 9.63
CA ILE A 630 -0.92 -0.49 8.47
C ILE A 630 -0.14 0.04 7.28
N GLY A 631 -0.01 1.36 7.16
CA GLY A 631 0.80 2.04 6.15
C GLY A 631 2.32 1.80 6.27
N ARG A 632 2.78 1.09 7.31
CA ARG A 632 4.16 0.55 7.43
C ARG A 632 4.40 -0.67 6.55
N THR A 633 3.33 -1.24 5.97
CA THR A 633 3.38 -2.33 4.99
C THR A 633 2.86 -1.82 3.64
N GLY A 634 3.13 -2.57 2.57
CA GLY A 634 2.44 -2.35 1.28
C GLY A 634 2.96 -1.16 0.45
N ARG A 635 4.20 -0.71 0.69
CA ARG A 635 4.92 0.22 -0.19
C ARG A 635 5.91 -0.61 -1.04
N ALA A 636 6.21 -0.15 -2.27
CA ALA A 636 6.97 -0.88 -3.30
C ALA A 636 6.29 -2.07 -4.02
N GLY A 637 4.96 -2.08 -4.14
CA GLY A 637 4.23 -2.96 -5.07
C GLY A 637 3.90 -4.38 -4.58
N LYS A 638 4.33 -4.76 -3.38
CA LYS A 638 3.82 -5.95 -2.67
C LYS A 638 2.53 -5.59 -1.90
N SER A 639 1.52 -6.45 -1.92
CA SER A 639 0.33 -6.30 -1.06
C SER A 639 0.76 -6.61 0.39
N GLY A 640 0.91 -5.58 1.21
CA GLY A 640 1.20 -5.73 2.64
C GLY A 640 0.01 -6.36 3.38
N MET A 641 0.26 -7.12 4.45
CA MET A 641 -0.80 -7.69 5.29
C MET A 641 -0.86 -7.02 6.66
N ALA A 642 -2.06 -6.62 7.08
CA ALA A 642 -2.35 -6.10 8.39
C ALA A 642 -3.33 -6.99 9.15
N MET A 643 -2.92 -7.56 10.27
CA MET A 643 -3.81 -8.31 11.18
C MET A 643 -4.15 -7.50 12.41
N THR A 644 -5.42 -7.52 12.83
CA THR A 644 -5.90 -6.72 13.97
C THR A 644 -6.74 -7.56 14.91
N PHE A 645 -6.37 -7.53 16.19
CA PHE A 645 -7.19 -8.10 17.26
C PHE A 645 -8.17 -7.05 17.77
N LEU A 646 -9.46 -7.39 17.76
CA LEU A 646 -10.51 -6.53 18.30
C LEU A 646 -11.11 -7.12 19.58
N THR A 647 -11.28 -6.24 20.55
CA THR A 647 -11.98 -6.54 21.80
C THR A 647 -13.20 -5.64 21.96
N LYS A 648 -14.02 -5.91 22.98
CA LYS A 648 -15.19 -5.05 23.31
C LYS A 648 -14.78 -3.63 23.74
N GLU A 649 -13.55 -3.48 24.25
CA GLU A 649 -13.00 -2.19 24.67
C GLU A 649 -12.74 -1.25 23.47
N ASP A 650 -12.69 -1.82 22.26
CA ASP A 650 -12.42 -1.10 21.01
C ASP A 650 -13.69 -0.76 20.22
N SER A 651 -14.88 -0.93 20.84
CA SER A 651 -16.19 -0.68 20.20
C SER A 651 -16.31 0.73 19.60
N SER A 652 -15.63 1.73 20.17
CA SER A 652 -15.65 3.10 19.67
C SER A 652 -15.00 3.28 18.29
N VAL A 653 -14.19 2.34 17.80
CA VAL A 653 -13.55 2.44 16.48
C VAL A 653 -14.13 1.46 15.46
N PHE A 654 -15.12 0.64 15.85
CA PHE A 654 -15.67 -0.42 15.00
C PHE A 654 -16.32 0.11 13.73
N TYR A 655 -17.07 1.21 13.81
CA TYR A 655 -17.71 1.82 12.65
C TYR A 655 -16.67 2.31 11.63
N ASP A 656 -15.69 3.07 12.08
CA ASP A 656 -14.67 3.65 11.18
C ASP A 656 -13.75 2.56 10.61
N LEU A 657 -13.39 1.55 11.42
CA LEU A 657 -12.63 0.39 10.96
C LEU A 657 -13.40 -0.44 9.93
N LYS A 658 -14.71 -0.63 10.13
CA LYS A 658 -15.57 -1.28 9.13
C LYS A 658 -15.54 -0.53 7.80
N GLN A 659 -15.67 0.81 7.82
CA GLN A 659 -15.59 1.62 6.61
C GLN A 659 -14.22 1.47 5.93
N ALA A 660 -13.13 1.55 6.69
CA ALA A 660 -11.77 1.39 6.15
C ALA A 660 -11.54 0.03 5.45
N ILE A 661 -12.13 -1.05 5.98
CA ILE A 661 -12.01 -2.38 5.36
C ILE A 661 -12.95 -2.52 4.15
N LEU A 662 -14.15 -1.92 4.19
CA LEU A 662 -15.09 -1.95 3.05
C LEU A 662 -14.61 -1.12 1.86
N GLU A 663 -13.88 -0.02 2.11
CA GLU A 663 -13.23 0.77 1.07
C GLU A 663 -12.03 0.05 0.44
N SER A 664 -11.56 -1.05 1.04
CA SER A 664 -10.40 -1.81 0.57
C SER A 664 -10.77 -2.91 -0.43
N PRO A 665 -10.44 -2.76 -1.73
CA PRO A 665 -10.71 -3.81 -2.73
C PRO A 665 -9.89 -5.09 -2.51
N VAL A 666 -8.76 -4.99 -1.81
CA VAL A 666 -7.88 -6.14 -1.52
C VAL A 666 -8.26 -6.88 -0.23
N SER A 667 -9.16 -6.31 0.58
CA SER A 667 -9.56 -6.88 1.87
C SER A 667 -10.97 -7.45 1.82
N THR A 668 -11.21 -8.52 2.58
CA THR A 668 -12.57 -9.03 2.79
C THR A 668 -13.02 -8.64 4.20
N CYS A 669 -14.06 -7.81 4.29
CA CYS A 669 -14.62 -7.43 5.57
C CYS A 669 -15.25 -8.65 6.26
N PRO A 670 -14.81 -9.03 7.47
CA PRO A 670 -15.40 -10.17 8.16
C PRO A 670 -16.84 -9.86 8.56
N PRO A 671 -17.78 -10.81 8.37
CA PRO A 671 -19.19 -10.61 8.68
C PRO A 671 -19.41 -10.31 10.16
N GLU A 672 -18.50 -10.79 11.02
CA GLU A 672 -18.49 -10.53 12.46
C GLU A 672 -18.34 -9.04 12.80
N LEU A 673 -17.51 -8.29 12.06
CA LEU A 673 -17.37 -6.84 12.22
C LEU A 673 -18.46 -6.10 11.44
N ALA A 674 -18.73 -6.50 10.21
CA ALA A 674 -19.70 -5.83 9.34
C ALA A 674 -21.12 -5.78 9.96
N ASN A 675 -21.50 -6.85 10.65
CA ASN A 675 -22.81 -7.01 11.28
C ASN A 675 -22.80 -6.72 12.80
N HIS A 676 -21.67 -6.32 13.38
CA HIS A 676 -21.59 -6.02 14.80
C HIS A 676 -22.50 -4.82 15.15
N PRO A 677 -23.26 -4.85 16.28
CA PRO A 677 -24.14 -3.74 16.67
C PRO A 677 -23.39 -2.41 16.80
N ASP A 678 -22.21 -2.42 17.42
CA ASP A 678 -21.38 -1.22 17.62
C ASP A 678 -20.70 -0.71 16.33
N ALA A 679 -20.77 -1.46 15.22
CA ALA A 679 -20.22 -1.07 13.92
C ALA A 679 -21.25 -0.45 12.97
N GLN A 680 -22.52 -0.27 13.39
CA GLN A 680 -23.58 0.23 12.51
C GLN A 680 -23.70 1.76 12.48
N HIS A 681 -23.33 2.41 13.58
CA HIS A 681 -23.50 3.86 13.74
C HIS A 681 -22.18 4.53 14.11
N LYS A 682 -22.04 5.78 13.70
CA LYS A 682 -20.87 6.58 14.10
C LYS A 682 -20.84 6.70 15.63
N PRO A 683 -19.66 6.57 16.26
CA PRO A 683 -19.50 6.75 17.70
C PRO A 683 -20.04 8.12 18.13
N GLY A 684 -20.77 8.16 19.24
CA GLY A 684 -21.39 9.41 19.75
C GLY A 684 -22.76 9.77 19.15
N THR A 685 -23.28 9.00 18.20
CA THR A 685 -24.65 9.19 17.69
C THR A 685 -25.67 8.68 18.71
N ILE A 686 -26.48 9.58 19.28
CA ILE A 686 -27.57 9.20 20.19
C ILE A 686 -28.65 8.47 19.38
N LEU A 687 -28.78 7.16 19.58
CA LEU A 687 -29.87 6.38 19.03
C LEU A 687 -31.14 6.68 19.81
N THR A 688 -32.03 7.50 19.25
CA THR A 688 -33.44 7.48 19.66
C THR A 688 -33.97 6.10 19.33
N LYS A 689 -34.11 5.22 20.35
CA LYS A 689 -34.74 3.92 20.17
C LYS A 689 -36.09 4.13 19.48
N LYS A 690 -36.23 3.70 18.23
CA LYS A 690 -37.54 3.54 17.60
C LYS A 690 -38.34 2.61 18.52
N ARG A 691 -39.46 3.14 19.04
CA ARG A 691 -40.47 2.36 19.75
C ARG A 691 -40.76 1.12 18.89
N ARG A 692 -40.63 -0.08 19.47
CA ARG A 692 -41.07 -1.32 18.84
C ARG A 692 -42.51 -1.09 18.38
N GLU A 693 -42.76 -1.21 17.09
CA GLU A 693 -44.12 -1.35 16.59
C GLU A 693 -44.66 -2.65 17.19
N GLU A 694 -45.60 -2.51 18.13
CA GLU A 694 -46.39 -3.61 18.62
C GLU A 694 -47.17 -4.17 17.43
N THR A 695 -46.88 -5.43 17.09
CA THR A 695 -47.68 -6.21 16.17
C THR A 695 -49.11 -6.29 16.71
N ILE A 696 -50.01 -5.50 16.13
CA ILE A 696 -51.45 -5.70 16.28
C ILE A 696 -51.77 -6.96 15.48
N PHE A 697 -52.14 -8.02 16.20
CA PHE A 697 -52.79 -9.18 15.60
C PHE A 697 -54.17 -8.73 15.09
N ALA A 698 -54.43 -8.94 13.80
CA ALA A 698 -55.76 -8.93 13.20
C ALA A 698 -56.09 -10.35 12.73
#